data_AF-A0A9P7U3Y1-F1
#
_entry.id   AF-A0A9P7U3Y1-F1
#
_cell.length_a   1.000
_cell.length_b   1.000
_cell.length_c   1.000
_cell.angle_alpha   90.00
_cell.angle_beta   90.00
_cell.angle_gamma   90.00
#
_symmetry.space_group_name_H-M   'P 1'
#
loop_
_entity.id
_entity.type
_entity.pdbx_description
1 polymer ?
#
loop_
_entity_poly.entity_id
_entity_poly.type
_entity_poly.pdbx_seq_one_letter_code
_entity_poly.pdbx_strand_id
1 'polypeptide(L)'
;MSKLDGMAAALKDLESKARGEVQVSALRGGEFTLPKRFFVAGVSEDETSLVPSLSFLISQNLFEGGQRRILYDLGLRRDIERYSAPIQNHTKNRQPMTLLPDVRQSLIDGGLEVAAIDEVILSHVHWDHIGTPSDFPNARFRVGQGSLELLSEGMNGHMSHSNFQSDLFDGLTVEELTGSGEHVDAAGFTKRWKNLEGLRILDIGGSDDGSLFAVDLPGHLPGHIGLLARVRPQSWVMLIGDACHDARLLTGEMQIAEWEDGFIGLGAMGLPMASNLVAKVAKGSQTYVYDISETSMKKLIDQTKDAVITMCKSPREVSQKADIVLTMLPEGSHVKTVYLDPDTGILGPELKSRLLIDCSTIDTETSQLVSTTIKSQFPSTFFCDAPVSGGTLGAEAATLTLMIGCSEKSPNWPEIRDLLSLMGKNIIACGGLGLGLTAKLCNNYCSALISLATSEAMNIGMRAGMDPRLLARVFSNSTAQSTICDKWNPVPGICPNAPASHGYQGGFKIQLMAKDFGLAVSTAEKVGAKLILGAVGLRAYKEASQDSKCRDLDSRVLYRYIGGNEDWQTTSNTVAPFSLRATLLQPDPSQARTCLVQTSLRCRFPTPFYEVTARKQDPATIMRASWTQISPAHVQVPDRYSVSTLKQPTPRPISAENTNMADKLVANTAKEAEAHKTLYDKGLKIRYEVAGTSYVDAALAGGSSDFARPMQELVTEACWGSVWARPGLERKQRSLLNIAMLCALNRAPELAAHVRGALNNGASEVEIRETLLQAAIYCGMPAGIEGFKVAEKVIIAWNEEMKQ
;
A
#
# COMPACT_ATOMS: atom_id res chain seq x y z
N MET A 1 -30.36 0.33 -0.64
CA MET A 1 -30.49 1.64 -1.30
C MET A 1 -29.32 1.80 -2.25
N SER A 2 -29.58 2.15 -3.50
CA SER A 2 -28.52 2.52 -4.44
C SER A 2 -27.79 3.77 -3.92
N LYS A 3 -26.53 4.01 -4.35
CA LYS A 3 -25.81 5.26 -4.01
C LYS A 3 -26.63 6.52 -4.36
N LEU A 4 -27.44 6.44 -5.41
CA LEU A 4 -28.34 7.51 -5.84
C LEU A 4 -29.46 7.78 -4.83
N ASP A 5 -30.02 6.75 -4.21
CA ASP A 5 -31.07 6.90 -3.18
C ASP A 5 -30.51 7.58 -1.91
N GLY A 6 -29.27 7.26 -1.54
CA GLY A 6 -28.55 7.90 -0.44
C GLY A 6 -28.33 9.39 -0.70
N MET A 7 -27.75 9.72 -1.86
CA MET A 7 -27.54 11.12 -2.28
C MET A 7 -28.85 11.90 -2.34
N ALA A 8 -29.92 11.32 -2.88
CA ALA A 8 -31.23 11.97 -2.95
C ALA A 8 -31.81 12.26 -1.55
N ALA A 9 -31.61 11.35 -0.57
CA ALA A 9 -32.01 11.59 0.81
C ALA A 9 -31.17 12.71 1.45
N ALA A 10 -29.87 12.73 1.19
CA ALA A 10 -28.94 13.73 1.70
C ALA A 10 -29.26 15.15 1.17
N LEU A 11 -29.57 15.27 -0.12
CA LEU A 11 -30.01 16.54 -0.73
C LEU A 11 -31.37 17.00 -0.20
N LYS A 12 -32.30 16.07 0.08
CA LYS A 12 -33.59 16.41 0.73
C LYS A 12 -33.39 16.93 2.15
N ASP A 13 -32.48 16.32 2.91
CA ASP A 13 -32.12 16.80 4.25
C ASP A 13 -31.50 18.20 4.17
N LEU A 14 -30.58 18.44 3.22
CA LEU A 14 -30.00 19.75 2.96
C LEU A 14 -31.08 20.81 2.65
N GLU A 15 -31.99 20.50 1.72
CA GLU A 15 -33.12 21.38 1.36
C GLU A 15 -34.04 21.66 2.55
N SER A 16 -34.31 20.66 3.40
CA SER A 16 -35.18 20.83 4.58
C SER A 16 -34.62 21.81 5.61
N LYS A 17 -33.30 21.96 5.63
CA LYS A 17 -32.55 22.78 6.58
C LYS A 17 -32.24 24.17 6.02
N ALA A 18 -32.10 24.32 4.71
CA ALA A 18 -31.85 25.59 4.05
C ALA A 18 -32.96 26.62 4.33
N ARG A 19 -32.57 27.87 4.55
CA ARG A 19 -33.47 29.01 4.85
C ARG A 19 -33.21 30.21 3.96
N GLY A 20 -32.01 30.33 3.38
CA GLY A 20 -31.65 31.41 2.47
C GLY A 20 -31.76 31.05 0.99
N GLU A 21 -31.66 32.07 0.16
CA GLU A 21 -31.68 32.00 -1.31
C GLU A 21 -30.70 33.03 -1.88
N VAL A 22 -30.13 32.72 -3.04
CA VAL A 22 -29.26 33.62 -3.79
C VAL A 22 -29.77 33.82 -5.21
N GLN A 23 -29.49 34.99 -5.78
CA GLN A 23 -29.64 35.22 -7.21
C GLN A 23 -28.33 34.91 -7.92
N VAL A 24 -28.38 34.18 -9.03
CA VAL A 24 -27.21 33.89 -9.87
C VAL A 24 -27.42 34.51 -11.25
N SER A 25 -26.45 35.29 -11.71
CA SER A 25 -26.44 35.92 -13.04
C SER A 25 -25.15 35.57 -13.76
N ALA A 26 -25.25 35.06 -14.99
CA ALA A 26 -24.07 34.78 -15.82
C ALA A 26 -23.47 36.08 -16.37
N LEU A 27 -22.15 36.17 -16.35
CA LEU A 27 -21.34 37.24 -16.91
C LEU A 27 -20.47 36.68 -18.04
N ARG A 28 -20.21 37.51 -19.05
CA ARG A 28 -19.24 37.16 -20.09
C ARG A 28 -17.83 37.42 -19.55
N GLY A 29 -16.97 36.42 -19.64
CA GLY A 29 -15.55 36.49 -19.31
C GLY A 29 -14.64 36.27 -20.52
N GLY A 30 -15.18 36.44 -21.73
CA GLY A 30 -14.49 36.13 -22.99
C GLY A 30 -14.80 34.73 -23.53
N GLU A 31 -14.24 34.42 -24.70
CA GLU A 31 -14.44 33.19 -25.47
C GLU A 31 -13.13 32.77 -26.13
N PHE A 32 -12.86 31.48 -26.22
CA PHE A 32 -11.64 30.94 -26.83
C PHE A 32 -11.89 29.58 -27.47
N THR A 33 -11.01 29.15 -28.36
CA THR A 33 -11.21 27.90 -29.11
C THR A 33 -10.42 26.75 -28.48
N LEU A 34 -11.11 25.64 -28.19
CA LEU A 34 -10.52 24.41 -27.68
C LEU A 34 -10.64 23.26 -28.68
N PRO A 35 -9.59 22.43 -28.86
CA PRO A 35 -9.70 21.16 -29.57
C PRO A 35 -10.67 20.22 -28.85
N LYS A 36 -11.69 19.71 -29.56
CA LYS A 36 -12.75 18.88 -28.97
C LYS A 36 -12.22 17.59 -28.37
N ARG A 37 -11.16 17.03 -28.94
CA ARG A 37 -10.50 15.82 -28.45
C ARG A 37 -10.03 15.87 -26.99
N PHE A 38 -9.95 17.07 -26.38
CA PHE A 38 -9.59 17.19 -24.97
C PHE A 38 -10.78 16.97 -24.02
N PHE A 39 -12.02 16.98 -24.53
CA PHE A 39 -13.22 16.85 -23.69
C PHE A 39 -14.33 15.98 -24.30
N VAL A 40 -14.29 15.67 -25.60
CA VAL A 40 -15.25 14.79 -26.29
C VAL A 40 -14.53 13.59 -26.91
N ALA A 41 -14.92 12.38 -26.54
CA ALA A 41 -14.37 11.15 -27.11
C ALA A 41 -14.84 10.92 -28.56
N GLY A 42 -13.99 10.31 -29.38
CA GLY A 42 -14.34 9.83 -30.73
C GLY A 42 -14.47 10.90 -31.82
N VAL A 43 -14.10 12.15 -31.54
CA VAL A 43 -14.03 13.25 -32.53
C VAL A 43 -12.70 13.26 -33.27
N SER A 44 -12.62 13.92 -34.43
CA SER A 44 -11.35 14.01 -35.18
C SER A 44 -10.34 14.95 -34.48
N GLU A 45 -9.04 14.74 -34.74
CA GLU A 45 -7.95 15.52 -34.13
C GLU A 45 -8.00 17.03 -34.45
N ASP A 46 -8.59 17.39 -35.58
CA ASP A 46 -8.74 18.76 -36.08
C ASP A 46 -10.05 19.43 -35.65
N GLU A 47 -10.99 18.69 -35.05
CA GLU A 47 -12.24 19.27 -34.56
C GLU A 47 -11.99 20.21 -33.38
N THR A 48 -12.54 21.42 -33.47
CA THR A 48 -12.44 22.45 -32.43
C THR A 48 -13.83 22.98 -32.08
N SER A 49 -13.95 23.61 -30.91
CA SER A 49 -15.15 24.32 -30.48
C SER A 49 -14.77 25.66 -29.87
N LEU A 50 -15.51 26.72 -30.24
CA LEU A 50 -15.46 27.98 -29.53
C LEU A 50 -16.23 27.81 -28.21
N VAL A 51 -15.57 28.06 -27.09
CA VAL A 51 -16.13 27.89 -25.74
C VAL A 51 -16.12 29.22 -25.00
N PRO A 52 -17.18 29.54 -24.24
CA PRO A 52 -17.18 30.72 -23.40
C PRO A 52 -16.38 30.46 -22.11
N SER A 53 -15.58 31.44 -21.71
CA SER A 53 -15.11 31.55 -20.33
C SER A 53 -16.18 32.31 -19.55
N LEU A 54 -16.99 31.56 -18.81
CA LEU A 54 -18.12 32.12 -18.06
C LEU A 54 -17.70 32.46 -16.64
N SER A 55 -18.30 33.52 -16.13
CA SER A 55 -18.22 33.89 -14.72
C SER A 55 -19.62 34.17 -14.21
N PHE A 56 -19.82 34.17 -12.90
CA PHE A 56 -21.15 34.32 -12.33
C PHE A 56 -21.17 35.34 -11.20
N LEU A 57 -22.12 36.27 -11.25
CA LEU A 57 -22.45 37.15 -10.14
C LEU A 57 -23.50 36.48 -9.28
N ILE A 58 -23.17 36.24 -8.02
CA ILE A 58 -24.05 35.70 -7.01
C ILE A 58 -24.40 36.83 -6.03
N SER A 59 -25.70 37.11 -5.88
CA SER A 59 -26.20 38.13 -4.97
C SER A 59 -26.99 37.48 -3.83
N GLN A 60 -26.55 37.67 -2.60
CA GLN A 60 -27.16 37.13 -1.39
C GLN A 60 -27.70 38.28 -0.52
N ASN A 61 -28.96 38.23 -0.14
CA ASN A 61 -29.51 39.16 0.84
C ASN A 61 -29.17 38.66 2.25
N LEU A 62 -28.57 39.50 3.08
CA LEU A 62 -28.15 39.14 4.44
C LEU A 62 -29.28 39.37 5.44
N PHE A 63 -29.38 38.52 6.48
CA PHE A 63 -30.42 38.66 7.53
C PHE A 63 -30.36 39.99 8.28
N GLU A 64 -29.17 40.53 8.49
CA GLU A 64 -28.96 41.83 9.18
C GLU A 64 -29.28 43.05 8.30
N GLY A 65 -29.71 42.82 7.05
CA GLY A 65 -29.87 43.85 6.03
C GLY A 65 -28.60 44.05 5.20
N GLY A 66 -28.77 44.46 3.95
CA GLY A 66 -27.69 44.57 2.96
C GLY A 66 -27.60 43.36 2.02
N GLN A 67 -26.77 43.50 0.99
CA GLN A 67 -26.59 42.51 -0.06
C GLN A 67 -25.10 42.19 -0.21
N ARG A 68 -24.74 40.92 -0.08
CA ARG A 68 -23.40 40.41 -0.37
C ARG A 68 -23.33 40.01 -1.84
N ARG A 69 -22.31 40.48 -2.56
CA ARG A 69 -22.06 40.20 -3.97
C ARG A 69 -20.76 39.45 -4.16
N ILE A 70 -20.88 38.28 -4.79
CA ILE A 70 -19.79 37.33 -4.95
C ILE A 70 -19.61 37.09 -6.45
N LEU A 71 -18.38 37.20 -6.94
CA LEU A 71 -18.02 36.70 -8.27
C LEU A 71 -17.50 35.27 -8.14
N TYR A 72 -18.01 34.38 -8.98
CA TYR A 72 -17.44 33.05 -9.18
C TYR A 72 -16.76 33.01 -10.55
N ASP A 73 -15.43 32.87 -10.51
CA ASP A 73 -14.48 33.10 -11.61
C ASP A 73 -14.45 34.54 -12.16
N LEU A 74 -13.38 34.85 -12.89
CA LEU A 74 -13.14 36.15 -13.53
C LEU A 74 -12.86 36.05 -15.05
N GLY A 75 -12.82 34.83 -15.58
CA GLY A 75 -12.66 34.52 -16.99
C GLY A 75 -11.28 34.82 -17.59
N LEU A 76 -11.24 35.22 -18.86
CA LEU A 76 -10.03 35.62 -19.59
C LEU A 76 -9.56 37.03 -19.18
N ARG A 77 -8.25 37.28 -19.27
CA ARG A 77 -7.70 38.64 -19.16
C ARG A 77 -8.06 39.47 -20.38
N ARG A 78 -8.47 40.72 -20.13
CA ARG A 78 -8.70 41.73 -21.19
C ARG A 78 -7.44 42.01 -22.04
N ASP A 79 -6.27 41.86 -21.43
CA ASP A 79 -4.97 42.18 -22.00
C ASP A 79 -4.09 40.92 -21.99
N ILE A 80 -3.81 40.42 -23.18
CA ILE A 80 -3.06 39.19 -23.38
C ILE A 80 -1.59 39.34 -22.97
N GLU A 81 -1.03 40.55 -23.04
CA GLU A 81 0.38 40.82 -22.71
C GLU A 81 0.65 40.69 -21.21
N ARG A 82 -0.40 40.75 -20.39
CA ARG A 82 -0.33 40.54 -18.94
C ARG A 82 -0.27 39.08 -18.53
N TYR A 83 -0.51 38.15 -19.44
CA TYR A 83 -0.18 36.74 -19.20
C TYR A 83 1.33 36.53 -19.29
N SER A 84 1.84 35.48 -18.64
CA SER A 84 3.23 35.08 -18.82
C SER A 84 3.51 34.63 -20.26
N ALA A 85 4.77 34.76 -20.71
CA ALA A 85 5.15 34.41 -22.08
C ALA A 85 4.74 32.97 -22.50
N PRO A 86 4.79 31.94 -21.64
CA PRO A 86 4.27 30.61 -21.97
C PRO A 86 2.77 30.60 -22.29
N ILE A 87 1.96 31.31 -21.51
CA ILE A 87 0.52 31.41 -21.73
C ILE A 87 0.21 32.24 -22.98
N GLN A 88 0.94 33.33 -23.24
CA GLN A 88 0.84 34.07 -24.49
C GLN A 88 1.14 33.19 -25.72
N ASN A 89 2.07 32.25 -25.60
CA ASN A 89 2.33 31.30 -26.68
C ASN A 89 1.22 30.23 -26.76
N HIS A 90 0.68 29.80 -25.62
CA HIS A 90 -0.43 28.85 -25.55
C HIS A 90 -1.68 29.37 -26.26
N THR A 91 -2.05 30.63 -26.04
CA THR A 91 -3.24 31.27 -26.61
C THR A 91 -3.22 31.39 -28.13
N LYS A 92 -2.04 31.30 -28.78
CA LYS A 92 -1.94 31.23 -30.25
C LYS A 92 -2.65 29.99 -30.81
N ASN A 93 -2.66 28.90 -30.06
CA ASN A 93 -3.35 27.65 -30.41
C ASN A 93 -4.80 27.61 -29.89
N ARG A 94 -5.35 28.75 -29.47
CA ARG A 94 -6.70 28.90 -28.92
C ARG A 94 -7.55 29.89 -29.71
N GLN A 95 -7.13 30.19 -30.93
CA GLN A 95 -7.79 31.13 -31.83
C GLN A 95 -8.95 30.47 -32.60
N PRO A 96 -10.01 31.22 -32.95
CA PRO A 96 -10.26 32.61 -32.54
C PRO A 96 -10.52 32.75 -31.05
N MET A 97 -10.12 33.89 -30.50
CA MET A 97 -10.33 34.27 -29.10
C MET A 97 -10.89 35.68 -29.01
N THR A 98 -11.88 35.87 -28.13
CA THR A 98 -12.53 37.16 -27.85
C THR A 98 -12.36 37.48 -26.36
N LEU A 99 -11.61 38.54 -26.05
CA LEU A 99 -11.29 38.91 -24.67
C LEU A 99 -12.30 39.89 -24.04
N LEU A 100 -13.19 40.47 -24.85
CA LEU A 100 -14.17 41.46 -24.40
C LEU A 100 -15.58 41.10 -24.87
N PRO A 101 -16.63 41.42 -24.09
CA PRO A 101 -16.55 41.96 -22.73
C PRO A 101 -15.97 40.93 -21.75
N ASP A 102 -15.07 41.40 -20.90
CA ASP A 102 -14.58 40.64 -19.76
C ASP A 102 -15.52 40.86 -18.56
N VAL A 103 -15.21 40.27 -17.40
CA VAL A 103 -16.08 40.37 -16.22
C VAL A 103 -16.29 41.81 -15.74
N ARG A 104 -15.25 42.66 -15.75
CA ARG A 104 -15.40 44.08 -15.38
C ARG A 104 -16.38 44.80 -16.29
N GLN A 105 -16.23 44.64 -17.61
CA GLN A 105 -17.12 45.28 -18.57
C GLN A 105 -18.55 44.73 -18.43
N SER A 106 -18.70 43.42 -18.25
CA SER A 106 -20.01 42.78 -18.02
C SER A 106 -20.74 43.34 -16.78
N LEU A 107 -20.01 43.66 -15.71
CA LEU A 107 -20.59 44.28 -14.51
C LEU A 107 -21.06 45.72 -14.78
N ILE A 108 -20.22 46.53 -15.44
CA ILE A 108 -20.53 47.91 -15.79
C ILE A 108 -21.75 47.96 -16.73
N ASP A 109 -21.78 47.09 -17.73
CA ASP A 109 -22.91 46.96 -18.66
C ASP A 109 -24.20 46.54 -17.95
N GLY A 110 -24.06 45.75 -16.87
CA GLY A 110 -25.14 45.39 -15.95
C GLY A 110 -25.51 46.47 -14.92
N GLY A 111 -24.87 47.64 -14.97
CA GLY A 111 -25.12 48.77 -14.07
C GLY A 111 -24.53 48.63 -12.67
N LEU A 112 -23.51 47.79 -12.48
CA LEU A 112 -22.85 47.58 -11.20
C LEU A 112 -21.37 48.03 -11.23
N GLU A 113 -21.00 48.86 -10.26
CA GLU A 113 -19.61 49.26 -10.05
C GLU A 113 -18.79 48.12 -9.46
N VAL A 114 -17.54 47.95 -9.93
CA VAL A 114 -16.62 46.90 -9.44
C VAL A 114 -16.34 47.00 -7.93
N ALA A 115 -16.38 48.20 -7.37
CA ALA A 115 -16.18 48.45 -5.95
C ALA A 115 -17.31 47.89 -5.07
N ALA A 116 -18.44 47.49 -5.68
CA ALA A 116 -19.60 46.93 -5.01
C ALA A 116 -19.55 45.38 -4.89
N ILE A 117 -18.44 44.76 -5.32
CA ILE A 117 -18.16 43.34 -5.17
C ILE A 117 -17.45 43.11 -3.84
N ASP A 118 -18.02 42.25 -3.00
CA ASP A 118 -17.49 41.95 -1.66
C ASP A 118 -16.49 40.78 -1.70
N GLU A 119 -16.70 39.83 -2.60
CA GLU A 119 -15.91 38.60 -2.65
C GLU A 119 -15.72 38.09 -4.08
N VAL A 120 -14.56 37.51 -4.33
CA VAL A 120 -14.25 36.75 -5.56
C VAL A 120 -13.83 35.35 -5.15
N ILE A 121 -14.49 34.34 -5.70
CA ILE A 121 -14.16 32.93 -5.51
C ILE A 121 -13.72 32.38 -6.86
N LEU A 122 -12.50 31.86 -6.95
CA LEU A 122 -12.06 31.16 -8.16
C LEU A 122 -12.36 29.68 -8.03
N SER A 123 -12.90 29.08 -9.09
CA SER A 123 -13.09 27.64 -9.22
C SER A 123 -11.76 26.91 -9.08
N HIS A 124 -10.71 27.45 -9.70
CA HIS A 124 -9.33 27.05 -9.58
C HIS A 124 -8.42 28.12 -10.20
N VAL A 125 -7.12 28.06 -9.91
CA VAL A 125 -6.16 29.06 -10.44
C VAL A 125 -5.65 28.63 -11.81
N HIS A 126 -6.42 28.91 -12.86
CA HIS A 126 -6.07 28.58 -14.24
C HIS A 126 -6.26 29.79 -15.16
N TRP A 127 -5.47 29.86 -16.25
CA TRP A 127 -5.28 31.10 -17.03
C TRP A 127 -6.59 31.67 -17.62
N ASP A 128 -7.56 30.82 -17.89
CA ASP A 128 -8.89 31.14 -18.44
C ASP A 128 -9.99 31.33 -17.38
N HIS A 129 -9.66 31.27 -16.10
CA HIS A 129 -10.57 31.54 -14.97
C HIS A 129 -10.17 32.75 -14.12
N ILE A 130 -8.89 33.13 -14.12
CA ILE A 130 -8.32 34.11 -13.17
C ILE A 130 -8.62 35.58 -13.51
N GLY A 131 -8.97 35.90 -14.76
CA GLY A 131 -9.19 37.26 -15.23
C GLY A 131 -8.13 38.25 -14.75
N THR A 132 -8.58 39.45 -14.34
CA THR A 132 -7.72 40.52 -13.81
C THR A 132 -8.08 40.85 -12.36
N PRO A 133 -7.50 40.15 -11.36
CA PRO A 133 -7.84 40.33 -9.94
C PRO A 133 -7.69 41.76 -9.42
N SER A 134 -6.71 42.51 -9.94
CA SER A 134 -6.44 43.90 -9.55
C SER A 134 -7.60 44.88 -9.80
N ASP A 135 -8.60 44.50 -10.60
CA ASP A 135 -9.80 45.31 -10.81
C ASP A 135 -10.75 45.33 -9.60
N PHE A 136 -10.54 44.42 -8.63
CA PHE A 136 -11.39 44.24 -7.45
C PHE A 136 -10.62 44.43 -6.13
N PRO A 137 -10.02 45.62 -5.89
CA PRO A 137 -9.13 45.84 -4.73
C PRO A 137 -9.83 45.78 -3.37
N ASN A 138 -11.15 45.94 -3.34
CA ASN A 138 -11.96 45.89 -2.12
C ASN A 138 -12.50 44.49 -1.82
N ALA A 139 -12.43 43.57 -2.78
CA ALA A 139 -13.00 42.24 -2.63
C ALA A 139 -12.04 41.32 -1.85
N ARG A 140 -12.60 40.45 -1.01
CA ARG A 140 -11.86 39.32 -0.46
C ARG A 140 -11.80 38.22 -1.50
N PHE A 141 -10.63 37.64 -1.73
CA PHE A 141 -10.44 36.52 -2.64
C PHE A 141 -10.47 35.20 -1.89
N ARG A 142 -11.10 34.19 -2.47
CA ARG A 142 -11.09 32.82 -1.97
C ARG A 142 -10.75 31.82 -3.07
N VAL A 143 -9.96 30.84 -2.70
CA VAL A 143 -9.51 29.76 -3.58
C VAL A 143 -9.57 28.42 -2.85
N GLY A 144 -9.63 27.30 -3.58
CA GLY A 144 -9.57 25.99 -2.94
C GLY A 144 -8.18 25.68 -2.37
N GLN A 145 -8.14 24.74 -1.44
CA GLN A 145 -6.92 24.33 -0.75
C GLN A 145 -5.82 23.86 -1.74
N GLY A 146 -4.60 24.37 -1.56
CA GLY A 146 -3.44 24.05 -2.40
C GLY A 146 -3.23 24.99 -3.59
N SER A 147 -4.13 25.95 -3.80
CA SER A 147 -4.00 26.96 -4.87
C SER A 147 -2.86 27.95 -4.62
N LEU A 148 -2.62 28.33 -3.37
CA LEU A 148 -1.53 29.27 -3.03
C LEU A 148 -0.16 28.60 -3.15
N GLU A 149 -0.05 27.34 -2.74
CA GLU A 149 1.16 26.53 -2.95
C GLU A 149 1.44 26.35 -4.46
N LEU A 150 0.39 26.12 -5.25
CA LEU A 150 0.48 26.03 -6.70
C LEU A 150 1.00 27.33 -7.35
N LEU A 151 0.59 28.49 -6.82
CA LEU A 151 1.07 29.80 -7.28
C LEU A 151 2.53 30.08 -6.88
N SER A 152 2.94 29.65 -5.69
CA SER A 152 4.30 29.90 -5.19
C SER A 152 5.34 28.93 -5.77
N GLU A 153 5.00 27.65 -5.85
CA GLU A 153 5.92 26.58 -6.26
C GLU A 153 5.76 26.20 -7.75
N GLY A 154 4.69 26.64 -8.40
CA GLY A 154 4.33 26.26 -9.76
C GLY A 154 3.68 24.87 -9.84
N MET A 155 3.26 24.46 -11.05
CA MET A 155 3.12 23.03 -11.33
C MET A 155 4.46 22.47 -11.77
N ASN A 156 4.74 21.25 -11.37
CA ASN A 156 5.88 20.52 -11.88
C ASN A 156 5.69 20.16 -13.39
N GLY A 157 6.08 21.06 -14.29
CA GLY A 157 6.61 20.83 -15.64
C GLY A 157 5.78 20.17 -16.76
N HIS A 158 4.66 19.48 -16.50
CA HIS A 158 4.05 18.58 -17.51
C HIS A 158 2.69 19.03 -18.09
N MET A 159 2.19 20.20 -17.72
CA MET A 159 1.05 20.82 -18.38
C MET A 159 1.49 22.13 -19.03
N SER A 160 1.52 22.17 -20.37
CA SER A 160 2.04 23.31 -21.14
C SER A 160 1.27 24.63 -20.94
N HIS A 161 0.20 24.63 -20.13
CA HIS A 161 -0.69 25.74 -19.82
C HIS A 161 -0.80 26.03 -18.30
N SER A 162 -0.09 25.28 -17.47
CA SER A 162 -0.04 25.48 -16.01
C SER A 162 1.18 26.32 -15.63
N ASN A 163 1.22 27.54 -16.17
CA ASN A 163 2.19 28.55 -15.77
C ASN A 163 1.51 29.50 -14.79
N PHE A 164 1.95 29.48 -13.54
CA PHE A 164 1.33 30.22 -12.45
C PHE A 164 2.15 31.45 -12.09
N GLN A 165 1.44 32.57 -11.95
CA GLN A 165 2.03 33.86 -11.61
C GLN A 165 1.97 34.01 -10.08
N SER A 166 3.12 33.89 -9.41
CA SER A 166 3.18 33.99 -7.93
C SER A 166 2.70 35.34 -7.40
N ASP A 167 2.73 36.37 -8.25
CA ASP A 167 2.28 37.74 -7.99
C ASP A 167 0.79 37.97 -8.32
N LEU A 168 0.02 36.92 -8.65
CA LEU A 168 -1.38 37.03 -9.09
C LEU A 168 -2.27 37.83 -8.13
N PHE A 169 -2.02 37.72 -6.82
CA PHE A 169 -2.81 38.35 -5.76
C PHE A 169 -2.07 39.46 -5.01
N ASP A 170 -1.00 40.02 -5.58
CA ASP A 170 -0.22 41.08 -4.94
C ASP A 170 -1.11 42.27 -4.53
N GLY A 171 -1.06 42.64 -3.25
CA GLY A 171 -1.87 43.71 -2.68
C GLY A 171 -3.34 43.36 -2.42
N LEU A 172 -3.74 42.10 -2.59
CA LEU A 172 -5.11 41.62 -2.34
C LEU A 172 -5.18 40.73 -1.10
N THR A 173 -6.36 40.65 -0.49
CA THR A 173 -6.64 39.72 0.62
C THR A 173 -7.13 38.40 0.06
N VAL A 174 -6.34 37.32 0.18
CA VAL A 174 -6.68 35.98 -0.30
C VAL A 174 -6.73 34.95 0.84
N GLU A 175 -7.72 34.08 0.81
CA GLU A 175 -7.94 33.01 1.79
C GLU A 175 -8.13 31.66 1.07
N GLU A 176 -7.44 30.61 1.51
CA GLU A 176 -7.75 29.25 1.07
C GLU A 176 -8.91 28.67 1.88
N LEU A 177 -9.84 27.99 1.20
CA LEU A 177 -10.90 27.20 1.82
C LEU A 177 -10.33 25.89 2.42
N THR A 178 -9.51 26.02 3.46
CA THR A 178 -8.80 24.91 4.12
C THR A 178 -9.71 24.08 5.03
N GLY A 179 -10.69 24.72 5.66
CA GLY A 179 -11.66 24.13 6.57
C GLY A 179 -11.08 23.22 7.66
N SER A 180 -10.75 23.78 8.83
CA SER A 180 -10.65 23.06 10.10
C SER A 180 -10.83 24.04 11.27
N GLY A 181 -11.65 23.73 12.28
CA GLY A 181 -11.91 24.67 13.39
C GLY A 181 -12.07 24.00 14.76
N GLU A 182 -11.08 24.22 15.62
CA GLU A 182 -11.03 23.94 17.07
C GLU A 182 -11.89 24.89 17.94
N HIS A 183 -12.70 25.78 17.36
CA HIS A 183 -13.68 26.54 18.13
C HIS A 183 -15.11 26.11 17.82
N VAL A 184 -15.74 25.53 18.84
CA VAL A 184 -17.17 25.23 18.91
C VAL A 184 -17.83 26.45 19.53
N ASP A 185 -18.71 27.12 18.80
CA ASP A 185 -19.75 27.93 19.42
C ASP A 185 -21.10 27.25 19.20
N ALA A 186 -21.91 27.22 20.25
CA ALA A 186 -23.04 26.31 20.38
C ALA A 186 -24.34 26.97 19.88
N ALA A 187 -24.47 27.19 18.57
CA ALA A 187 -25.74 27.34 17.84
C ALA A 187 -25.50 27.54 16.33
N GLY A 188 -26.06 26.69 15.47
CA GLY A 188 -26.09 26.90 14.00
C GLY A 188 -25.12 26.04 13.16
N PHE A 189 -25.31 26.03 11.83
CA PHE A 189 -24.54 25.20 10.90
C PHE A 189 -23.03 25.48 11.04
N THR A 190 -22.24 24.43 11.20
CA THR A 190 -20.80 24.53 11.45
C THR A 190 -20.01 24.95 10.19
N LYS A 191 -19.09 25.91 10.31
CA LYS A 191 -17.99 26.23 9.35
C LYS A 191 -16.98 25.07 9.20
N ARG A 192 -17.46 23.90 8.80
CA ARG A 192 -16.68 22.66 8.64
C ARG A 192 -17.11 21.99 7.34
N TRP A 193 -16.14 21.39 6.64
CA TRP A 193 -16.43 20.49 5.54
C TRP A 193 -17.28 19.31 6.04
N LYS A 194 -18.42 19.09 5.38
CA LYS A 194 -19.35 17.99 5.64
C LYS A 194 -19.33 17.04 4.47
N ASN A 195 -19.42 15.75 4.74
CA ASN A 195 -19.54 14.73 3.70
C ASN A 195 -21.02 14.43 3.45
N LEU A 196 -21.48 14.65 2.22
CA LEU A 196 -22.82 14.39 1.73
C LEU A 196 -22.75 13.21 0.75
N GLU A 197 -22.74 11.97 1.28
CA GLU A 197 -22.73 10.72 0.49
C GLU A 197 -21.63 10.68 -0.60
N GLY A 198 -20.43 11.19 -0.27
CA GLY A 198 -19.27 11.22 -1.15
C GLY A 198 -18.91 12.61 -1.70
N LEU A 199 -19.79 13.62 -1.57
CA LEU A 199 -19.49 15.01 -1.91
C LEU A 199 -19.09 15.79 -0.65
N ARG A 200 -17.90 16.42 -0.62
CA ARG A 200 -17.55 17.30 0.51
C ARG A 200 -18.07 18.70 0.23
N ILE A 201 -18.85 19.24 1.15
CA ILE A 201 -19.45 20.57 1.06
C ILE A 201 -19.10 21.43 2.27
N LEU A 202 -18.94 22.73 2.07
CA LEU A 202 -18.72 23.73 3.11
C LEU A 202 -19.75 24.85 2.94
N ASP A 203 -20.53 25.13 3.97
CA ASP A 203 -21.43 26.29 3.95
C ASP A 203 -20.59 27.56 3.95
N ILE A 204 -20.78 28.40 2.93
CA ILE A 204 -20.12 29.69 2.75
C ILE A 204 -21.14 30.82 2.62
N GLY A 205 -22.41 30.55 2.94
CA GLY A 205 -23.46 31.55 3.04
C GLY A 205 -23.12 32.55 4.15
N GLY A 206 -23.36 33.84 3.91
CA GLY A 206 -22.97 34.91 4.85
C GLY A 206 -23.57 34.77 6.26
N SER A 207 -24.64 34.00 6.41
CA SER A 207 -25.34 33.80 7.69
C SER A 207 -25.56 32.34 8.06
N ASP A 208 -24.77 31.42 7.50
CA ASP A 208 -24.93 29.97 7.69
C ASP A 208 -26.38 29.51 7.41
N ASP A 209 -26.98 30.10 6.38
CA ASP A 209 -28.40 30.00 6.02
C ASP A 209 -28.69 28.86 5.03
N GLY A 210 -27.66 28.10 4.65
CA GLY A 210 -27.72 27.03 3.67
C GLY A 210 -28.08 27.49 2.26
N SER A 211 -27.82 28.75 1.90
CA SER A 211 -28.09 29.28 0.57
C SER A 211 -26.97 29.06 -0.44
N LEU A 212 -25.72 28.88 0.04
CA LEU A 212 -24.54 28.75 -0.82
C LEU A 212 -23.48 27.85 -0.17
N PHE A 213 -23.07 26.80 -0.87
CA PHE A 213 -22.03 25.89 -0.42
C PHE A 213 -20.86 25.87 -1.40
N ALA A 214 -19.63 25.86 -0.89
CA ALA A 214 -18.49 25.39 -1.65
C ALA A 214 -18.51 23.87 -1.70
N VAL A 215 -18.19 23.29 -2.85
CA VAL A 215 -18.14 21.85 -3.09
C VAL A 215 -16.74 21.50 -3.53
N ASP A 216 -16.12 20.56 -2.84
CA ASP A 216 -14.85 19.99 -3.23
C ASP A 216 -15.06 19.08 -4.44
N LEU A 217 -14.40 19.40 -5.57
CA LEU A 217 -14.58 18.71 -6.83
C LEU A 217 -13.25 18.21 -7.37
N PRO A 218 -13.21 17.04 -8.03
CA PRO A 218 -12.04 16.64 -8.80
C PRO A 218 -11.82 17.65 -9.94
N GLY A 219 -10.57 17.95 -10.23
CA GLY A 219 -10.17 18.85 -11.32
C GLY A 219 -8.72 18.63 -11.70
N HIS A 220 -8.29 19.30 -12.76
CA HIS A 220 -6.94 19.13 -13.30
C HIS A 220 -5.86 19.90 -12.52
N LEU A 221 -6.26 20.81 -11.61
CA LEU A 221 -5.38 21.55 -10.70
C LEU A 221 -5.73 21.29 -9.23
N PRO A 222 -4.76 21.36 -8.31
CA PRO A 222 -5.03 21.52 -6.89
C PRO A 222 -5.96 22.71 -6.61
N GLY A 223 -6.83 22.56 -5.61
CA GLY A 223 -7.76 23.62 -5.20
C GLY A 223 -9.00 23.78 -6.08
N HIS A 224 -9.32 22.80 -6.92
CA HIS A 224 -10.53 22.84 -7.74
C HIS A 224 -11.82 22.72 -6.90
N ILE A 225 -12.71 23.70 -7.02
CA ILE A 225 -13.96 23.79 -6.26
C ILE A 225 -15.13 24.22 -7.14
N GLY A 226 -16.32 23.72 -6.79
CA GLY A 226 -17.61 24.18 -7.31
C GLY A 226 -18.39 24.97 -6.28
N LEU A 227 -19.46 25.64 -6.71
CA LEU A 227 -20.46 26.24 -5.82
C LEU A 227 -21.83 25.64 -6.04
N LEU A 228 -22.50 25.23 -4.97
CA LEU A 228 -23.90 24.80 -4.97
C LEU A 228 -24.76 25.92 -4.37
N ALA A 229 -25.55 26.57 -5.24
CA ALA A 229 -26.35 27.75 -4.93
C ALA A 229 -27.85 27.43 -4.91
N ARG A 230 -28.53 27.76 -3.83
CA ARG A 230 -29.99 27.63 -3.72
C ARG A 230 -30.64 28.89 -4.27
N VAL A 231 -31.33 28.79 -5.40
CA VAL A 231 -31.91 29.96 -6.07
C VAL A 231 -33.37 30.21 -5.71
N ARG A 232 -34.10 29.17 -5.32
CA ARG A 232 -35.51 29.16 -4.89
C ARG A 232 -35.76 27.85 -4.12
N PRO A 233 -36.91 27.68 -3.43
CA PRO A 233 -37.22 26.41 -2.78
C PRO A 233 -37.20 25.24 -3.76
N GLN A 234 -36.52 24.16 -3.36
CA GLN A 234 -36.29 22.95 -4.17
C GLN A 234 -35.54 23.20 -5.49
N SER A 235 -34.94 24.38 -5.67
CA SER A 235 -34.30 24.79 -6.91
C SER A 235 -32.85 25.20 -6.65
N TRP A 236 -31.92 24.43 -7.22
CA TRP A 236 -30.48 24.60 -7.01
C TRP A 236 -29.76 24.76 -8.34
N VAL A 237 -28.68 25.53 -8.31
CA VAL A 237 -27.75 25.70 -9.43
C VAL A 237 -26.37 25.27 -8.95
N MET A 238 -25.71 24.42 -9.72
CA MET A 238 -24.34 24.01 -9.49
C MET A 238 -23.44 24.75 -10.47
N LEU A 239 -22.49 25.52 -9.95
CA LEU A 239 -21.48 26.25 -10.69
C LEU A 239 -20.16 25.50 -10.58
N ILE A 240 -19.54 25.19 -11.72
CA ILE A 240 -18.34 24.35 -11.77
C ILE A 240 -17.44 24.85 -12.91
N GLY A 241 -16.16 25.07 -12.63
CA GLY A 241 -15.13 25.26 -13.66
C GLY A 241 -14.89 23.98 -14.46
N ASP A 242 -14.55 24.07 -15.74
CA ASP A 242 -14.23 22.93 -16.62
C ASP A 242 -15.30 21.82 -16.78
N ALA A 243 -16.53 22.00 -16.27
CA ALA A 243 -17.48 20.89 -16.18
C ALA A 243 -18.02 20.36 -17.51
N CYS A 244 -18.12 21.20 -18.54
CA CYS A 244 -18.71 20.80 -19.82
C CYS A 244 -18.50 21.84 -20.94
N HIS A 245 -17.60 21.54 -21.88
CA HIS A 245 -17.42 22.33 -23.10
C HIS A 245 -18.30 21.87 -24.29
N ASP A 246 -19.02 20.76 -24.14
CA ASP A 246 -19.97 20.23 -25.13
C ASP A 246 -21.21 19.64 -24.45
N ALA A 247 -22.37 20.29 -24.62
CA ALA A 247 -23.62 19.93 -23.92
C ALA A 247 -24.04 18.46 -24.13
N ARG A 248 -23.59 17.82 -25.21
CA ARG A 248 -23.86 16.41 -25.49
C ARG A 248 -23.31 15.49 -24.41
N LEU A 249 -22.23 15.89 -23.72
CA LEU A 249 -21.66 15.18 -22.57
C LEU A 249 -22.65 15.08 -21.41
N LEU A 250 -23.41 16.14 -21.13
CA LEU A 250 -24.41 16.16 -20.05
C LEU A 250 -25.64 15.32 -20.39
N THR A 251 -26.01 15.28 -21.67
CA THR A 251 -27.14 14.47 -22.16
C THR A 251 -26.80 12.99 -22.33
N GLY A 252 -25.50 12.65 -22.32
CA GLY A 252 -25.00 11.30 -22.62
C GLY A 252 -24.96 10.95 -24.11
N GLU A 253 -25.22 11.90 -25.01
CA GLU A 253 -25.09 11.73 -26.47
C GLU A 253 -23.64 11.53 -26.91
N MET A 254 -22.69 12.12 -26.19
CA MET A 254 -21.24 11.91 -26.36
C MET A 254 -20.60 11.54 -25.02
N GLN A 255 -19.41 10.94 -25.08
CA GLN A 255 -18.62 10.60 -23.89
C GLN A 255 -17.46 11.58 -23.68
N ILE A 256 -17.02 11.71 -22.42
CA ILE A 256 -15.88 12.54 -22.05
C ILE A 256 -14.61 11.96 -22.68
N ALA A 257 -13.78 12.81 -23.28
CA ALA A 257 -12.48 12.37 -23.75
C ALA A 257 -11.59 11.99 -22.57
N GLU A 258 -10.97 10.82 -22.68
CA GLU A 258 -9.99 10.32 -21.71
C GLU A 258 -8.65 10.09 -22.40
N TRP A 259 -7.61 9.87 -21.59
CA TRP A 259 -6.28 9.55 -22.09
C TRP A 259 -6.28 8.25 -22.86
N GLU A 260 -5.53 8.20 -23.96
CA GLU A 260 -5.38 6.97 -24.73
C GLU A 260 -4.20 6.16 -24.20
N ASP A 261 -4.47 4.92 -23.78
CA ASP A 261 -3.47 4.03 -23.20
C ASP A 261 -2.81 3.15 -24.26
N GLY A 262 -1.52 2.90 -24.10
CA GLY A 262 -0.71 2.01 -24.90
C GLY A 262 -0.18 0.85 -24.05
N PHE A 263 -0.30 -0.38 -24.52
CA PHE A 263 0.29 -1.54 -23.84
C PHE A 263 1.08 -2.41 -24.81
N ILE A 264 2.38 -2.58 -24.53
CA ILE A 264 3.30 -3.34 -25.37
C ILE A 264 3.86 -4.54 -24.58
N GLY A 265 3.66 -5.74 -25.12
CA GLY A 265 4.06 -7.00 -24.49
C GLY A 265 2.91 -7.63 -23.72
N LEU A 266 2.29 -8.66 -24.31
CA LEU A 266 1.12 -9.41 -23.82
C LEU A 266 1.50 -10.86 -23.50
N GLY A 267 2.66 -11.02 -22.85
CA GLY A 267 3.13 -12.31 -22.34
C GLY A 267 2.40 -12.77 -21.07
N ALA A 268 3.01 -13.71 -20.33
CA ALA A 268 2.41 -14.29 -19.12
C ALA A 268 2.03 -13.27 -18.03
N MET A 269 2.78 -12.16 -17.94
CA MET A 269 2.46 -11.05 -17.03
C MET A 269 1.68 -9.94 -17.75
N GLY A 270 2.09 -9.59 -18.96
CA GLY A 270 1.53 -8.45 -19.70
C GLY A 270 0.07 -8.63 -20.10
N LEU A 271 -0.36 -9.82 -20.53
CA LEU A 271 -1.75 -10.08 -20.90
C LEU A 271 -2.75 -9.85 -19.74
N PRO A 272 -2.58 -10.47 -18.55
CA PRO A 272 -3.49 -10.22 -17.42
C PRO A 272 -3.37 -8.80 -16.86
N MET A 273 -2.20 -8.15 -16.96
CA MET A 273 -2.05 -6.73 -16.62
C MET A 273 -2.88 -5.84 -17.55
N ALA A 274 -2.72 -5.99 -18.87
CA ALA A 274 -3.47 -5.25 -19.88
C ALA A 274 -4.99 -5.53 -19.75
N SER A 275 -5.39 -6.77 -19.49
CA SER A 275 -6.79 -7.13 -19.27
C SER A 275 -7.40 -6.39 -18.08
N ASN A 276 -6.64 -6.27 -16.98
CA ASN A 276 -7.08 -5.53 -15.79
C ASN A 276 -7.13 -4.02 -16.01
N LEU A 277 -6.15 -3.46 -16.73
CA LEU A 277 -6.15 -2.06 -17.12
C LEU A 277 -7.41 -1.75 -17.93
N VAL A 278 -7.58 -2.45 -19.06
CA VAL A 278 -8.68 -2.27 -20.00
C VAL A 278 -10.06 -2.46 -19.34
N ALA A 279 -10.19 -3.43 -18.44
CA ALA A 279 -11.48 -3.69 -17.77
C ALA A 279 -11.86 -2.64 -16.72
N LYS A 280 -10.91 -1.81 -16.26
CA LYS A 280 -11.11 -0.87 -15.14
C LYS A 280 -10.96 0.60 -15.50
N VAL A 281 -10.39 0.92 -16.66
CA VAL A 281 -10.55 2.24 -17.28
C VAL A 281 -12.02 2.48 -17.64
N ALA A 282 -12.41 3.72 -17.93
CA ALA A 282 -13.81 4.00 -18.18
C ALA A 282 -14.31 3.28 -19.44
N LYS A 283 -15.63 3.13 -19.52
CA LYS A 283 -16.24 2.53 -20.70
C LYS A 283 -16.05 3.47 -21.89
N GLY A 284 -15.51 2.95 -22.99
CA GLY A 284 -15.26 3.71 -24.21
C GLY A 284 -13.82 4.22 -24.34
N SER A 285 -12.98 4.10 -23.30
CA SER A 285 -11.56 4.47 -23.39
C SER A 285 -10.85 3.61 -24.43
N GLN A 286 -10.04 4.26 -25.27
CA GLN A 286 -9.30 3.61 -26.35
C GLN A 286 -7.95 3.10 -25.83
N THR A 287 -7.67 1.81 -26.06
CA THR A 287 -6.36 1.22 -25.78
C THR A 287 -5.70 0.73 -27.07
N TYR A 288 -4.43 1.08 -27.27
CA TYR A 288 -3.59 0.63 -28.38
C TYR A 288 -2.64 -0.45 -27.89
N VAL A 289 -2.64 -1.60 -28.54
CA VAL A 289 -1.85 -2.76 -28.07
C VAL A 289 -0.91 -3.28 -29.13
N TYR A 290 0.25 -3.77 -28.69
CA TYR A 290 1.16 -4.49 -29.55
C TYR A 290 1.83 -5.65 -28.80
N ASP A 291 1.90 -6.80 -29.46
CA ASP A 291 2.79 -7.90 -29.11
C ASP A 291 3.30 -8.53 -30.41
N ILE A 292 4.49 -9.13 -30.38
CA ILE A 292 5.02 -9.92 -31.51
C ILE A 292 4.10 -11.11 -31.86
N SER A 293 3.37 -11.63 -30.88
CA SER A 293 2.35 -12.67 -31.02
C SER A 293 0.99 -12.05 -31.27
N GLU A 294 0.53 -12.11 -32.52
CA GLU A 294 -0.84 -11.72 -32.90
C GLU A 294 -1.90 -12.52 -32.12
N THR A 295 -1.58 -13.77 -31.76
CA THR A 295 -2.46 -14.62 -30.94
C THR A 295 -2.69 -14.01 -29.55
N SER A 296 -1.66 -13.40 -28.95
CA SER A 296 -1.77 -12.77 -27.64
C SER A 296 -2.65 -11.53 -27.67
N MET A 297 -2.53 -10.72 -28.74
CA MET A 297 -3.39 -9.55 -28.95
C MET A 297 -4.86 -9.94 -29.16
N LYS A 298 -5.14 -10.96 -29.99
CA LYS A 298 -6.50 -11.49 -30.18
C LYS A 298 -7.09 -12.01 -28.87
N LYS A 299 -6.29 -12.70 -28.06
CA LYS A 299 -6.71 -13.21 -26.76
C LYS A 299 -7.13 -12.08 -25.80
N LEU A 300 -6.43 -10.94 -25.80
CA LEU A 300 -6.83 -9.78 -25.00
C LEU A 300 -8.22 -9.26 -25.43
N ILE A 301 -8.44 -9.10 -26.74
CA ILE A 301 -9.72 -8.64 -27.30
C ILE A 301 -10.84 -9.61 -26.93
N ASP A 302 -10.62 -10.92 -27.08
CA ASP A 302 -11.61 -11.94 -26.74
C ASP A 302 -11.98 -11.92 -25.24
N GLN A 303 -11.03 -11.55 -24.37
CA GLN A 303 -11.20 -11.45 -22.92
C GLN A 303 -11.88 -10.14 -22.48
N THR A 304 -11.95 -9.12 -23.34
CA THR A 304 -12.41 -7.75 -22.99
C THR A 304 -13.42 -7.21 -24.01
N LYS A 305 -14.55 -7.90 -24.15
CA LYS A 305 -15.54 -7.65 -25.22
C LYS A 305 -16.17 -6.25 -25.26
N ASP A 306 -16.22 -5.56 -24.13
CA ASP A 306 -16.83 -4.22 -24.02
C ASP A 306 -15.79 -3.08 -24.18
N ALA A 307 -14.52 -3.41 -24.40
CA ALA A 307 -13.44 -2.44 -24.49
C ALA A 307 -13.10 -2.06 -25.93
N VAL A 308 -12.64 -0.82 -26.11
CA VAL A 308 -12.21 -0.32 -27.41
C VAL A 308 -10.70 -0.55 -27.55
N ILE A 309 -10.31 -1.68 -28.15
CA ILE A 309 -8.90 -2.05 -28.36
C ILE A 309 -8.54 -1.97 -29.83
N THR A 310 -7.44 -1.28 -30.14
CA THR A 310 -6.83 -1.25 -31.47
C THR A 310 -5.51 -2.02 -31.46
N MET A 311 -5.39 -3.02 -32.34
CA MET A 311 -4.14 -3.73 -32.58
C MET A 311 -3.23 -2.89 -33.48
N CYS A 312 -2.07 -2.51 -32.96
CA CYS A 312 -1.02 -1.86 -33.70
C CYS A 312 -0.09 -2.89 -34.37
N LYS A 313 0.68 -2.46 -35.37
CA LYS A 313 1.63 -3.29 -36.12
C LYS A 313 3.06 -3.20 -35.58
N SER A 314 3.34 -2.23 -34.71
CA SER A 314 4.64 -2.01 -34.11
C SER A 314 4.54 -1.21 -32.80
N PRO A 315 5.59 -1.22 -31.95
CA PRO A 315 5.70 -0.32 -30.80
C PRO A 315 5.55 1.16 -31.17
N ARG A 316 6.12 1.57 -32.30
CA ARG A 316 5.98 2.93 -32.85
C ARG A 316 4.53 3.33 -33.07
N GLU A 317 3.75 2.45 -33.69
CA GLU A 317 2.35 2.79 -33.98
C GLU A 317 1.53 2.96 -32.69
N VAL A 318 1.88 2.22 -31.62
CA VAL A 318 1.30 2.46 -30.29
C VAL A 318 1.68 3.86 -29.78
N SER A 319 2.96 4.23 -29.80
CA SER A 319 3.43 5.51 -29.23
C SER A 319 3.07 6.76 -30.04
N GLN A 320 2.67 6.57 -31.30
CA GLN A 320 2.12 7.65 -32.14
C GLN A 320 0.65 7.95 -31.83
N LYS A 321 -0.06 7.02 -31.21
CA LYS A 321 -1.49 7.14 -30.92
C LYS A 321 -1.73 7.41 -29.43
N ALA A 322 -1.11 6.60 -28.57
CA ALA A 322 -1.29 6.66 -27.12
C ALA A 322 -0.56 7.84 -26.44
N ASP A 323 -1.20 8.41 -25.42
CA ASP A 323 -0.61 9.42 -24.54
C ASP A 323 0.25 8.78 -23.43
N ILE A 324 -0.11 7.57 -23.00
CA ILE A 324 0.62 6.78 -21.99
C ILE A 324 1.00 5.44 -22.61
N VAL A 325 2.23 4.96 -22.41
CA VAL A 325 2.65 3.63 -22.91
C VAL A 325 3.30 2.82 -21.79
N LEU A 326 2.74 1.65 -21.53
CA LEU A 326 3.31 0.63 -20.66
C LEU A 326 4.00 -0.46 -21.48
N THR A 327 5.16 -0.91 -21.02
CA THR A 327 5.87 -2.06 -21.61
C THR A 327 6.05 -3.17 -20.57
N MET A 328 5.85 -4.43 -20.97
CA MET A 328 6.05 -5.60 -20.12
C MET A 328 6.76 -6.73 -20.87
N LEU A 329 8.09 -6.70 -20.86
CA LEU A 329 8.95 -7.47 -21.75
C LEU A 329 9.90 -8.42 -20.98
N PRO A 330 10.45 -9.47 -21.64
CA PRO A 330 11.20 -10.50 -20.93
C PRO A 330 12.58 -10.08 -20.39
N GLU A 331 13.33 -9.29 -21.17
CA GLU A 331 14.76 -8.99 -20.92
C GLU A 331 15.17 -7.63 -21.50
N GLY A 332 16.32 -7.11 -21.05
CA GLY A 332 16.84 -5.79 -21.45
C GLY A 332 17.05 -5.63 -22.96
N SER A 333 17.48 -6.67 -23.66
CA SER A 333 17.61 -6.64 -25.13
C SER A 333 16.27 -6.34 -25.82
N HIS A 334 15.17 -6.93 -25.33
CA HIS A 334 13.83 -6.69 -25.87
C HIS A 334 13.35 -5.27 -25.57
N VAL A 335 13.56 -4.77 -24.34
CA VAL A 335 13.25 -3.37 -23.99
C VAL A 335 14.04 -2.42 -24.88
N LYS A 336 15.33 -2.68 -25.07
CA LYS A 336 16.19 -1.88 -25.95
C LYS A 336 15.64 -1.84 -27.38
N THR A 337 15.23 -2.97 -27.95
CA THR A 337 14.61 -3.01 -29.29
C THR A 337 13.28 -2.25 -29.32
N VAL A 338 12.38 -2.52 -28.37
CA VAL A 338 11.06 -1.88 -28.33
C VAL A 338 11.15 -0.36 -28.20
N TYR A 339 12.12 0.16 -27.47
CA TYR A 339 12.30 1.61 -27.34
C TYR A 339 13.14 2.21 -28.46
N LEU A 340 14.30 1.63 -28.78
CA LEU A 340 15.36 2.29 -29.53
C LEU A 340 15.48 1.85 -30.99
N ASP A 341 14.70 0.87 -31.45
CA ASP A 341 14.75 0.46 -32.85
C ASP A 341 14.34 1.64 -33.77
N PRO A 342 15.17 2.00 -34.77
CA PRO A 342 14.97 3.22 -35.55
C PRO A 342 13.80 3.14 -36.54
N ASP A 343 13.23 1.96 -36.78
CA ASP A 343 12.14 1.75 -37.74
C ASP A 343 10.82 1.42 -37.03
N THR A 344 10.89 0.66 -35.94
CA THR A 344 9.72 0.08 -35.25
C THR A 344 9.60 0.49 -33.80
N GLY A 345 10.64 1.06 -33.20
CA GLY A 345 10.68 1.40 -31.78
C GLY A 345 9.82 2.60 -31.40
N ILE A 346 9.50 2.69 -30.10
CA ILE A 346 8.70 3.76 -29.47
C ILE A 346 9.28 5.14 -29.81
N LEU A 347 10.61 5.28 -29.75
CA LEU A 347 11.32 6.55 -29.97
C LEU A 347 11.55 6.85 -31.45
N GLY A 348 10.54 6.64 -32.29
CA GLY A 348 10.56 7.08 -33.68
C GLY A 348 10.78 8.59 -33.85
N PRO A 349 10.80 9.13 -35.08
CA PRO A 349 11.12 10.54 -35.33
C PRO A 349 10.13 11.52 -34.68
N GLU A 350 8.90 11.08 -34.41
CA GLU A 350 7.87 11.84 -33.71
C GLU A 350 7.28 10.96 -32.60
N LEU A 351 7.18 11.50 -31.38
CA LEU A 351 6.63 10.83 -30.22
C LEU A 351 5.46 11.64 -29.67
N LYS A 352 4.24 11.06 -29.67
CA LYS A 352 3.04 11.68 -29.08
C LYS A 352 2.96 11.36 -27.57
N SER A 353 3.42 10.19 -27.16
CA SER A 353 3.35 9.73 -25.77
C SER A 353 4.10 10.64 -24.78
N ARG A 354 3.40 10.97 -23.70
CA ARG A 354 3.84 11.88 -22.64
C ARG A 354 4.39 11.12 -21.43
N LEU A 355 3.90 9.89 -21.21
CA LEU A 355 4.29 9.04 -20.09
C LEU A 355 4.65 7.64 -20.57
N LEU A 356 5.90 7.21 -20.33
CA LEU A 356 6.42 5.90 -20.69
C LEU A 356 6.80 5.13 -19.42
N ILE A 357 6.19 3.96 -19.20
CA ILE A 357 6.40 3.15 -18.00
C ILE A 357 6.89 1.75 -18.40
N ASP A 358 8.11 1.40 -18.01
CA ASP A 358 8.66 0.05 -18.25
C ASP A 358 8.47 -0.86 -17.03
N CYS A 359 7.53 -1.80 -17.12
CA CYS A 359 7.22 -2.77 -16.06
C CYS A 359 8.12 -4.01 -16.10
N SER A 360 9.04 -4.08 -17.07
CA SER A 360 9.95 -5.21 -17.26
C SER A 360 10.97 -5.34 -16.12
N THR A 361 11.46 -6.55 -15.87
CA THR A 361 12.62 -6.76 -14.97
C THR A 361 13.88 -6.92 -15.81
N ILE A 362 14.68 -5.85 -15.88
CA ILE A 362 15.87 -5.73 -16.72
C ILE A 362 17.08 -5.23 -15.92
N ASP A 363 18.24 -5.11 -16.57
CA ASP A 363 19.39 -4.44 -15.99
C ASP A 363 19.18 -2.91 -15.95
N THR A 364 19.78 -2.26 -14.94
CA THR A 364 19.64 -0.81 -14.75
C THR A 364 20.28 0.00 -15.86
N GLU A 365 21.26 -0.55 -16.58
CA GLU A 365 21.99 0.13 -17.65
C GLU A 365 21.13 0.29 -18.91
N THR A 366 20.38 -0.73 -19.29
CA THR A 366 19.39 -0.65 -20.37
C THR A 366 18.34 0.42 -20.06
N SER A 367 17.80 0.44 -18.83
CA SER A 367 16.83 1.46 -18.41
C SER A 367 17.42 2.87 -18.44
N GLN A 368 18.68 3.04 -17.99
CA GLN A 368 19.40 4.32 -18.07
C GLN A 368 19.65 4.76 -19.51
N LEU A 369 20.01 3.84 -20.42
CA LEU A 369 20.20 4.13 -21.84
C LEU A 369 18.90 4.65 -22.47
N VAL A 370 17.79 3.95 -22.22
CA VAL A 370 16.46 4.36 -22.70
C VAL A 370 16.10 5.74 -22.17
N SER A 371 16.20 5.96 -20.86
CA SER A 371 15.88 7.26 -20.24
C SER A 371 16.76 8.41 -20.77
N THR A 372 18.05 8.17 -20.94
CA THR A 372 18.99 9.17 -21.47
C THR A 372 18.63 9.55 -22.90
N THR A 373 18.27 8.57 -23.72
CA THR A 373 17.83 8.79 -25.10
C THR A 373 16.54 9.60 -25.16
N ILE A 374 15.56 9.25 -24.32
CA ILE A 374 14.28 9.98 -24.19
C ILE A 374 14.54 11.43 -23.78
N LYS A 375 15.31 11.67 -22.71
CA LYS A 375 15.63 13.03 -22.23
C LYS A 375 16.33 13.87 -23.29
N SER A 376 17.16 13.25 -24.12
CA SER A 376 17.88 13.94 -25.19
C SER A 376 17.00 14.31 -26.39
N GLN A 377 16.04 13.46 -26.75
CA GLN A 377 15.25 13.63 -27.99
C GLN A 377 13.86 14.22 -27.73
N PHE A 378 13.27 13.91 -26.57
CA PHE A 378 11.90 14.23 -26.18
C PHE A 378 11.87 14.73 -24.72
N PRO A 379 12.41 15.92 -24.43
CA PRO A 379 12.57 16.42 -23.06
C PRO A 379 11.25 16.60 -22.29
N SER A 380 10.11 16.66 -22.98
CA SER A 380 8.77 16.74 -22.39
C SER A 380 8.18 15.38 -21.99
N THR A 381 8.77 14.27 -22.43
CA THR A 381 8.28 12.91 -22.14
C THR A 381 8.89 12.38 -20.85
N PHE A 382 8.03 11.89 -19.95
CA PHE A 382 8.47 11.26 -18.72
C PHE A 382 8.69 9.75 -18.91
N PHE A 383 9.74 9.22 -18.30
CA PHE A 383 10.04 7.78 -18.29
C PHE A 383 10.38 7.31 -16.88
N CYS A 384 9.80 6.18 -16.47
CA CYS A 384 10.21 5.48 -15.26
C CYS A 384 10.20 3.96 -15.45
N ASP A 385 11.07 3.28 -14.70
CA ASP A 385 10.99 1.85 -14.47
C ASP A 385 9.97 1.53 -13.36
N ALA A 386 9.12 0.53 -13.55
CA ALA A 386 8.09 0.10 -12.62
C ALA A 386 7.97 -1.44 -12.53
N PRO A 387 9.06 -2.19 -12.28
CA PRO A 387 9.00 -3.64 -12.21
C PRO A 387 7.99 -4.17 -11.21
N VAL A 388 7.42 -5.34 -11.56
CA VAL A 388 6.31 -5.96 -10.81
C VAL A 388 6.75 -7.15 -9.96
N SER A 389 6.03 -7.44 -8.88
CA SER A 389 6.15 -8.64 -8.05
C SER A 389 4.76 -9.22 -7.72
N GLY A 390 4.63 -10.54 -7.62
CA GLY A 390 3.36 -11.24 -7.35
C GLY A 390 3.01 -12.39 -8.30
N GLY A 391 3.76 -12.55 -9.40
CA GLY A 391 3.56 -13.63 -10.37
C GLY A 391 2.24 -13.52 -11.15
N THR A 392 1.94 -14.54 -11.97
CA THR A 392 0.78 -14.54 -12.87
C THR A 392 -0.54 -14.48 -12.13
N LEU A 393 -0.68 -15.21 -11.01
CA LEU A 393 -1.87 -15.15 -10.15
C LEU A 393 -2.10 -13.74 -9.58
N GLY A 394 -1.02 -13.06 -9.18
CA GLY A 394 -1.08 -11.69 -8.71
C GLY A 394 -1.50 -10.72 -9.82
N ALA A 395 -1.01 -10.95 -11.05
CA ALA A 395 -1.35 -10.16 -12.22
C ALA A 395 -2.81 -10.32 -12.63
N GLU A 396 -3.32 -11.56 -12.66
CA GLU A 396 -4.73 -11.86 -12.94
C GLU A 396 -5.66 -11.22 -11.90
N ALA A 397 -5.29 -11.30 -10.62
CA ALA A 397 -6.07 -10.72 -9.52
C ALA A 397 -5.89 -9.20 -9.34
N ALA A 398 -5.04 -8.55 -10.14
CA ALA A 398 -4.62 -7.15 -9.95
C ALA A 398 -4.13 -6.83 -8.52
N THR A 399 -3.34 -7.75 -7.95
CA THR A 399 -2.79 -7.64 -6.58
C THR A 399 -1.27 -7.49 -6.58
N LEU A 400 -0.69 -7.17 -7.73
CA LEU A 400 0.75 -6.97 -7.88
C LEU A 400 1.27 -5.90 -6.93
N THR A 401 2.53 -6.06 -6.54
CA THR A 401 3.34 -4.98 -6.01
C THR A 401 4.15 -4.40 -7.14
N LEU A 402 4.05 -3.09 -7.37
CA LEU A 402 4.85 -2.35 -8.35
C LEU A 402 5.87 -1.49 -7.60
N MET A 403 7.11 -1.49 -8.08
CA MET A 403 8.25 -0.78 -7.49
C MET A 403 8.73 0.26 -8.48
N ILE A 404 8.43 1.53 -8.25
CA ILE A 404 8.52 2.58 -9.28
C ILE A 404 9.79 3.40 -9.04
N GLY A 405 10.66 3.52 -10.03
CA GLY A 405 11.79 4.46 -10.08
C GLY A 405 11.34 5.92 -10.24
N CYS A 406 10.28 6.30 -9.52
CA CYS A 406 9.75 7.64 -9.40
C CYS A 406 9.54 7.98 -7.91
N SER A 407 9.80 9.23 -7.53
CA SER A 407 9.60 9.73 -6.17
C SER A 407 8.15 10.14 -5.98
N GLU A 408 7.61 10.02 -4.77
CA GLU A 408 6.26 10.52 -4.45
C GLU A 408 6.14 12.04 -4.66
N LYS A 409 7.28 12.75 -4.62
CA LYS A 409 7.35 14.20 -4.90
C LYS A 409 7.34 14.53 -6.39
N SER A 410 7.36 13.54 -7.28
CA SER A 410 7.34 13.78 -8.71
C SER A 410 5.97 14.30 -9.17
N PRO A 411 5.92 15.25 -10.12
CA PRO A 411 4.66 15.65 -10.78
C PRO A 411 3.80 14.50 -11.25
N ASN A 412 4.44 13.48 -11.83
CA ASN A 412 3.76 12.40 -12.51
C ASN A 412 3.32 11.30 -11.52
N TRP A 413 3.63 11.44 -10.23
CA TRP A 413 3.33 10.42 -9.24
C TRP A 413 1.83 10.14 -9.07
N PRO A 414 0.92 11.12 -8.95
CA PRO A 414 -0.50 10.85 -8.81
C PRO A 414 -1.05 10.03 -9.99
N GLU A 415 -0.71 10.43 -11.21
CA GLU A 415 -1.12 9.76 -12.44
C GLU A 415 -0.55 8.34 -12.54
N ILE A 416 0.77 8.17 -12.33
CA ILE A 416 1.42 6.84 -12.29
C ILE A 416 0.78 5.96 -11.21
N ARG A 417 0.53 6.52 -10.03
CA ARG A 417 -0.06 5.79 -8.91
C ARG A 417 -1.46 5.29 -9.25
N ASP A 418 -2.30 6.16 -9.77
CA ASP A 418 -3.70 5.85 -10.05
C ASP A 418 -3.81 4.84 -11.20
N LEU A 419 -3.03 5.04 -12.27
CA LEU A 419 -2.94 4.11 -13.40
C LEU A 419 -2.45 2.72 -12.97
N LEU A 420 -1.31 2.66 -12.25
CA LEU A 420 -0.74 1.38 -11.84
C LEU A 420 -1.58 0.66 -10.77
N SER A 421 -2.40 1.39 -10.01
CA SER A 421 -3.38 0.81 -9.06
C SER A 421 -4.49 0.01 -9.75
N LEU A 422 -4.69 0.18 -11.07
CA LEU A 422 -5.63 -0.65 -11.83
C LEU A 422 -5.12 -2.10 -11.98
N MET A 423 -3.81 -2.31 -11.92
CA MET A 423 -3.16 -3.61 -12.12
C MET A 423 -2.47 -4.15 -10.86
N GLY A 424 -2.34 -3.35 -9.81
CA GLY A 424 -1.65 -3.72 -8.58
C GLY A 424 -2.28 -3.14 -7.33
N LYS A 425 -1.94 -3.75 -6.20
CA LYS A 425 -2.42 -3.35 -4.87
C LYS A 425 -1.43 -2.46 -4.13
N ASN A 426 -0.13 -2.73 -4.28
CA ASN A 426 0.91 -1.98 -3.57
C ASN A 426 1.74 -1.22 -4.60
N ILE A 427 1.64 0.10 -4.60
CA ILE A 427 2.35 0.98 -5.53
C ILE A 427 3.42 1.71 -4.71
N ILE A 428 4.68 1.30 -4.86
CA ILE A 428 5.77 1.73 -3.99
C ILE A 428 6.70 2.66 -4.78
N ALA A 429 6.75 3.93 -4.40
CA ALA A 429 7.75 4.87 -4.90
C ALA A 429 9.13 4.51 -4.35
N CYS A 430 10.06 4.14 -5.23
CA CYS A 430 11.43 3.76 -4.90
C CYS A 430 12.43 4.90 -5.09
N GLY A 431 11.99 6.08 -5.59
CA GLY A 431 12.84 7.27 -5.74
C GLY A 431 13.18 7.56 -7.20
N GLY A 432 14.46 7.76 -7.54
CA GLY A 432 14.85 8.07 -8.92
C GLY A 432 14.86 6.87 -9.88
N LEU A 433 15.12 7.16 -11.14
CA LEU A 433 15.31 6.18 -12.21
C LEU A 433 16.24 5.03 -11.80
N GLY A 434 15.83 3.80 -12.07
CA GLY A 434 16.57 2.57 -11.81
C GLY A 434 16.43 2.06 -10.37
N LEU A 435 15.85 2.84 -9.45
CA LEU A 435 15.65 2.40 -8.07
C LEU A 435 14.49 1.41 -7.94
N GLY A 436 13.50 1.43 -8.84
CA GLY A 436 12.46 0.41 -8.92
C GLY A 436 13.05 -0.95 -9.29
N LEU A 437 13.87 -0.99 -10.35
CA LEU A 437 14.67 -2.16 -10.74
C LEU A 437 15.58 -2.63 -9.61
N THR A 438 16.31 -1.72 -8.97
CA THR A 438 17.20 -2.06 -7.85
C THR A 438 16.43 -2.70 -6.70
N ALA A 439 15.28 -2.14 -6.31
CA ALA A 439 14.42 -2.71 -5.27
C ALA A 439 13.93 -4.12 -5.65
N LYS A 440 13.48 -4.31 -6.90
CA LYS A 440 13.03 -5.60 -7.41
C LYS A 440 14.15 -6.65 -7.39
N LEU A 441 15.34 -6.29 -7.87
CA LEU A 441 16.49 -7.20 -7.94
C LEU A 441 16.96 -7.59 -6.53
N CYS A 442 17.00 -6.63 -5.59
CA CYS A 442 17.29 -6.91 -4.18
C CYS A 442 16.26 -7.87 -3.55
N ASN A 443 14.96 -7.63 -3.79
CA ASN A 443 13.90 -8.50 -3.32
C ASN A 443 14.05 -9.93 -3.86
N ASN A 444 14.29 -10.08 -5.16
CA ASN A 444 14.41 -11.40 -5.79
C ASN A 444 15.69 -12.12 -5.36
N TYR A 445 16.83 -11.43 -5.23
CA TYR A 445 18.07 -11.97 -4.68
C TYR A 445 17.86 -12.53 -3.27
N CYS A 446 17.22 -11.75 -2.38
CA CYS A 446 16.94 -12.18 -1.01
C CYS A 446 15.98 -13.37 -0.98
N SER A 447 14.88 -13.30 -1.74
CA SER A 447 13.88 -14.37 -1.84
C SER A 447 14.49 -15.69 -2.34
N ALA A 448 15.38 -15.61 -3.32
CA ALA A 448 16.08 -16.75 -3.88
C ALA A 448 17.05 -17.40 -2.89
N LEU A 449 17.80 -16.60 -2.12
CA LEU A 449 18.68 -17.12 -1.08
C LEU A 449 17.90 -17.77 0.06
N ILE A 450 16.79 -17.16 0.50
CA ILE A 450 15.90 -17.76 1.50
C ILE A 450 15.36 -19.09 0.98
N SER A 451 14.92 -19.15 -0.28
CA SER A 451 14.41 -20.39 -0.88
C SER A 451 15.45 -21.51 -0.92
N LEU A 452 16.70 -21.18 -1.27
CA LEU A 452 17.82 -22.11 -1.24
C LEU A 452 18.11 -22.59 0.19
N ALA A 453 18.25 -21.67 1.14
CA ALA A 453 18.51 -22.01 2.54
C ALA A 453 17.39 -22.85 3.17
N THR A 454 16.12 -22.53 2.89
CA THR A 454 14.97 -23.34 3.32
C THR A 454 15.03 -24.74 2.70
N SER A 455 15.36 -24.85 1.41
CA SER A 455 15.49 -26.15 0.73
C SER A 455 16.58 -27.02 1.38
N GLU A 456 17.75 -26.44 1.65
CA GLU A 456 18.87 -27.11 2.32
C GLU A 456 18.50 -27.53 3.75
N ALA A 457 17.95 -26.61 4.54
CA ALA A 457 17.59 -26.86 5.94
C ALA A 457 16.49 -27.93 6.08
N MET A 458 15.48 -27.90 5.21
CA MET A 458 14.46 -28.95 5.15
C MET A 458 15.08 -30.30 4.79
N ASN A 459 15.96 -30.35 3.79
CA ASN A 459 16.65 -31.58 3.39
C ASN A 459 17.52 -32.14 4.52
N ILE A 460 18.26 -31.29 5.25
CA ILE A 460 19.06 -31.69 6.42
C ILE A 460 18.18 -32.32 7.49
N GLY A 461 17.12 -31.62 7.92
CA GLY A 461 16.26 -32.09 9.00
C GLY A 461 15.53 -33.39 8.65
N MET A 462 15.02 -33.50 7.42
CA MET A 462 14.38 -34.73 6.94
C MET A 462 15.37 -35.90 6.88
N ARG A 463 16.61 -35.67 6.42
CA ARG A 463 17.66 -36.71 6.42
C ARG A 463 18.11 -37.11 7.83
N ALA A 464 17.98 -36.21 8.80
CA ALA A 464 18.18 -36.50 10.21
C ALA A 464 16.98 -37.24 10.84
N GLY A 465 15.89 -37.47 10.09
CA GLY A 465 14.71 -38.20 10.53
C GLY A 465 13.57 -37.32 11.07
N MET A 466 13.64 -36.00 10.89
CA MET A 466 12.54 -35.13 11.29
C MET A 466 11.36 -35.21 10.33
N ASP A 467 10.15 -35.18 10.88
CA ASP A 467 8.94 -34.92 10.11
C ASP A 467 9.00 -33.50 9.51
N PRO A 468 8.89 -33.33 8.18
CA PRO A 468 8.99 -32.02 7.56
C PRO A 468 7.87 -31.07 7.98
N ARG A 469 6.70 -31.56 8.40
CA ARG A 469 5.61 -30.72 8.94
C ARG A 469 6.00 -30.12 10.29
N LEU A 470 6.65 -30.93 11.13
CA LEU A 470 7.17 -30.46 12.42
C LEU A 470 8.27 -29.43 12.21
N LEU A 471 9.20 -29.69 11.28
CA LEU A 471 10.30 -28.77 10.98
C LEU A 471 9.80 -27.45 10.37
N ALA A 472 8.85 -27.50 9.44
CA ALA A 472 8.20 -26.31 8.90
C ALA A 472 7.54 -25.49 10.02
N ARG A 473 6.85 -26.15 10.97
CA ARG A 473 6.27 -25.47 12.15
C ARG A 473 7.35 -24.84 13.03
N VAL A 474 8.51 -25.47 13.20
CA VAL A 474 9.65 -24.85 13.91
C VAL A 474 10.08 -23.57 13.20
N PHE A 475 10.26 -23.59 11.88
CA PHE A 475 10.62 -22.41 11.11
C PHE A 475 9.58 -21.29 11.24
N SER A 476 8.29 -21.59 11.07
CA SER A 476 7.20 -20.61 11.16
C SER A 476 7.06 -19.95 12.54
N ASN A 477 7.59 -20.55 13.60
CA ASN A 477 7.51 -20.04 14.97
C ASN A 477 8.87 -19.62 15.54
N SER A 478 9.90 -19.53 14.70
CA SER A 478 11.27 -19.21 15.11
C SER A 478 11.86 -18.13 14.21
N THR A 479 13.13 -17.81 14.40
CA THR A 479 13.85 -16.77 13.62
C THR A 479 14.09 -17.12 12.15
N ALA A 480 13.79 -18.35 11.74
CA ALA A 480 13.83 -18.79 10.33
C ALA A 480 12.51 -18.51 9.57
N GLN A 481 11.53 -17.87 10.21
CA GLN A 481 10.24 -17.56 9.61
C GLN A 481 10.42 -16.70 8.35
N SER A 482 9.72 -17.08 7.28
CA SER A 482 9.69 -16.34 6.02
C SER A 482 8.48 -16.72 5.19
N THR A 483 8.13 -15.89 4.21
CA THR A 483 7.09 -16.19 3.22
C THR A 483 7.35 -17.49 2.46
N ILE A 484 8.63 -17.85 2.24
CA ILE A 484 9.01 -19.12 1.62
C ILE A 484 8.63 -20.28 2.53
N CYS A 485 8.96 -20.22 3.82
CA CYS A 485 8.61 -21.28 4.77
C CYS A 485 7.08 -21.46 4.91
N ASP A 486 6.34 -20.36 5.00
CA ASP A 486 4.92 -20.39 5.42
C ASP A 486 3.94 -20.59 4.26
N LYS A 487 4.25 -20.08 3.08
CA LYS A 487 3.33 -20.08 1.92
C LYS A 487 3.85 -20.83 0.71
N TRP A 488 5.17 -20.96 0.59
CA TRP A 488 5.82 -21.44 -0.61
C TRP A 488 6.86 -22.52 -0.32
N ASN A 489 6.63 -23.35 0.70
CA ASN A 489 7.64 -24.31 1.16
C ASN A 489 8.09 -25.22 0.00
N PRO A 490 9.40 -25.45 -0.17
CA PRO A 490 9.92 -26.21 -1.31
C PRO A 490 9.70 -27.72 -1.20
N VAL A 491 9.30 -28.23 -0.03
CA VAL A 491 8.99 -29.65 0.17
C VAL A 491 7.52 -29.93 -0.22
N PRO A 492 7.25 -30.92 -1.09
CA PRO A 492 5.90 -31.26 -1.50
C PRO A 492 4.98 -31.59 -0.32
N GLY A 493 3.74 -31.10 -0.36
CA GLY A 493 2.71 -31.39 0.63
C GLY A 493 2.75 -30.53 1.91
N ILE A 494 3.79 -29.73 2.14
CA ILE A 494 3.87 -28.84 3.31
C ILE A 494 2.97 -27.61 3.15
N CYS A 495 3.02 -26.96 1.98
CA CYS A 495 2.09 -25.91 1.61
C CYS A 495 1.21 -26.45 0.48
N PRO A 496 -0.06 -26.85 0.74
CA PRO A 496 -0.90 -27.52 -0.27
C PRO A 496 -1.04 -26.72 -1.57
N ASN A 497 -1.18 -25.39 -1.47
CA ASN A 497 -1.38 -24.52 -2.63
C ASN A 497 -0.07 -24.11 -3.34
N ALA A 498 1.10 -24.52 -2.83
CA ALA A 498 2.38 -24.18 -3.45
C ALA A 498 2.68 -25.08 -4.67
N PRO A 499 3.40 -24.58 -5.69
CA PRO A 499 3.88 -25.38 -6.81
C PRO A 499 4.59 -26.68 -6.42
N ALA A 500 5.38 -26.69 -5.34
CA ALA A 500 6.05 -27.90 -4.85
C ALA A 500 5.08 -29.07 -4.62
N SER A 501 3.85 -28.80 -4.16
CA SER A 501 2.81 -29.81 -3.93
C SER A 501 2.11 -30.28 -5.22
N HIS A 502 2.46 -29.68 -6.37
CA HIS A 502 1.88 -29.95 -7.69
C HIS A 502 2.99 -30.25 -8.72
N GLY A 503 4.05 -30.93 -8.29
CA GLY A 503 5.16 -31.31 -9.17
C GLY A 503 5.99 -30.12 -9.68
N TYR A 504 5.97 -29.00 -8.96
CA TYR A 504 6.61 -27.72 -9.29
C TYR A 504 6.10 -27.09 -10.60
N GLN A 505 4.91 -27.47 -11.07
CA GLN A 505 4.30 -26.87 -12.25
C GLN A 505 3.83 -25.44 -12.00
N GLY A 506 3.94 -24.58 -13.02
CA GLY A 506 3.57 -23.17 -12.93
C GLY A 506 4.54 -22.36 -12.06
N GLY A 507 4.01 -21.35 -11.35
CA GLY A 507 4.80 -20.52 -10.46
C GLY A 507 5.83 -19.65 -11.17
N PHE A 508 6.96 -19.37 -10.51
CA PHE A 508 8.03 -18.53 -11.07
C PHE A 508 9.18 -19.40 -11.57
N LYS A 509 9.32 -19.50 -12.89
CA LYS A 509 10.25 -20.44 -13.54
C LYS A 509 11.69 -20.30 -13.04
N ILE A 510 12.37 -21.43 -12.86
CA ILE A 510 13.78 -21.49 -12.43
C ILE A 510 14.71 -20.66 -13.34
N GLN A 511 14.45 -20.61 -14.65
CA GLN A 511 15.23 -19.80 -15.60
C GLN A 511 15.07 -18.30 -15.37
N LEU A 512 13.86 -17.84 -15.03
CA LEU A 512 13.58 -16.44 -14.72
C LEU A 512 14.24 -16.05 -13.40
N MET A 513 14.21 -16.94 -12.40
CA MET A 513 14.93 -16.70 -11.15
C MET A 513 16.45 -16.65 -11.37
N ALA A 514 17.02 -17.55 -12.17
CA ALA A 514 18.44 -17.53 -12.51
C ALA A 514 18.83 -16.23 -13.23
N LYS A 515 17.97 -15.70 -14.12
CA LYS A 515 18.15 -14.40 -14.77
C LYS A 515 18.14 -13.26 -13.74
N ASP A 516 17.10 -13.14 -12.94
CA ASP A 516 16.95 -12.06 -11.95
C ASP A 516 18.07 -12.09 -10.90
N PHE A 517 18.48 -13.28 -10.46
CA PHE A 517 19.63 -13.45 -9.56
C PHE A 517 20.93 -12.97 -10.23
N GLY A 518 21.13 -13.30 -11.51
CA GLY A 518 22.28 -12.83 -12.29
C GLY A 518 22.31 -11.31 -12.44
N LEU A 519 21.15 -10.69 -12.71
CA LEU A 519 21.01 -9.24 -12.75
C LEU A 519 21.37 -8.61 -11.39
N ALA A 520 20.87 -9.16 -10.28
CA ALA A 520 21.20 -8.66 -8.95
C ALA A 520 22.70 -8.76 -8.62
N VAL A 521 23.37 -9.85 -9.01
CA VAL A 521 24.83 -10.00 -8.85
C VAL A 521 25.58 -8.95 -9.67
N SER A 522 25.18 -8.73 -10.93
CA SER A 522 25.80 -7.70 -11.78
C SER A 522 25.57 -6.28 -11.22
N THR A 523 24.36 -5.98 -10.73
CA THR A 523 24.08 -4.69 -10.08
C THR A 523 24.94 -4.50 -8.85
N ALA A 524 25.12 -5.53 -8.01
CA ALA A 524 25.98 -5.46 -6.83
C ALA A 524 27.43 -5.12 -7.19
N GLU A 525 27.99 -5.74 -8.23
CA GLU A 525 29.33 -5.43 -8.73
C GLU A 525 29.44 -3.96 -9.17
N LYS A 526 28.45 -3.45 -9.93
CA LYS A 526 28.43 -2.07 -10.42
C LYS A 526 28.38 -1.03 -9.30
N VAL A 527 27.66 -1.32 -8.21
CA VAL A 527 27.54 -0.39 -7.05
C VAL A 527 28.59 -0.63 -5.97
N GLY A 528 29.52 -1.57 -6.17
CA GLY A 528 30.57 -1.90 -5.19
C GLY A 528 30.06 -2.66 -3.95
N ALA A 529 28.89 -3.30 -4.03
CA ALA A 529 28.34 -4.12 -2.96
C ALA A 529 28.97 -5.52 -2.95
N LYS A 530 29.57 -5.90 -1.82
CA LYS A 530 30.19 -7.22 -1.66
C LYS A 530 29.14 -8.29 -1.35
N LEU A 531 28.94 -9.23 -2.26
CA LEU A 531 28.06 -10.39 -2.05
C LEU A 531 28.85 -11.61 -1.56
N ILE A 532 28.56 -12.09 -0.35
CA ILE A 532 29.16 -13.32 0.19
C ILE A 532 28.51 -14.57 -0.40
N LEU A 533 27.18 -14.58 -0.52
CA LEU A 533 26.40 -15.73 -0.99
C LEU A 533 26.07 -15.67 -2.49
N GLY A 534 26.39 -14.55 -3.16
CA GLY A 534 25.95 -14.30 -4.53
C GLY A 534 26.52 -15.29 -5.55
N ALA A 535 27.83 -15.54 -5.53
CA ALA A 535 28.46 -16.43 -6.51
C ALA A 535 27.97 -17.88 -6.40
N VAL A 536 27.79 -18.39 -5.17
CA VAL A 536 27.32 -19.76 -4.92
C VAL A 536 25.82 -19.90 -5.21
N GLY A 537 25.01 -18.92 -4.83
CA GLY A 537 23.58 -18.91 -5.14
C GLY A 537 23.32 -18.85 -6.65
N LEU A 538 24.03 -17.97 -7.36
CA LEU A 538 23.91 -17.85 -8.81
C LEU A 538 24.29 -19.15 -9.52
N ARG A 539 25.34 -19.84 -9.06
CA ARG A 539 25.74 -21.14 -9.59
C ARG A 539 24.62 -22.16 -9.42
N ALA A 540 24.07 -22.29 -8.20
CA ALA A 540 23.00 -23.24 -7.92
C ALA A 540 21.77 -23.03 -8.81
N TYR A 541 21.31 -21.77 -8.95
CA TYR A 541 20.17 -21.46 -9.83
C TYR A 541 20.48 -21.69 -11.31
N LYS A 542 21.69 -21.37 -11.79
CA LYS A 542 22.08 -21.61 -13.18
C LYS A 542 22.15 -23.10 -13.51
N GLU A 543 22.79 -23.91 -12.66
CA GLU A 543 22.88 -25.35 -12.86
C GLU A 543 21.49 -26.00 -12.81
N ALA A 544 20.67 -25.66 -11.81
CA ALA A 544 19.28 -26.14 -11.73
C ALA A 544 18.44 -25.71 -12.95
N SER A 545 18.68 -24.53 -13.52
CA SER A 545 17.96 -24.08 -14.72
C SER A 545 18.30 -24.85 -16.00
N GLN A 546 19.44 -25.55 -16.00
CA GLN A 546 19.94 -26.38 -17.10
C GLN A 546 19.62 -27.86 -16.91
N ASP A 547 19.31 -28.29 -15.69
CA ASP A 547 18.87 -29.65 -15.42
C ASP A 547 17.50 -29.92 -16.06
N SER A 548 17.46 -30.91 -16.96
CA SER A 548 16.25 -31.41 -17.61
C SER A 548 15.09 -31.73 -16.65
N LYS A 549 15.38 -32.12 -15.39
CA LYS A 549 14.36 -32.44 -14.37
C LYS A 549 13.77 -31.22 -13.67
N CYS A 550 14.38 -30.06 -13.85
CA CYS A 550 14.06 -28.80 -13.17
C CYS A 550 13.61 -27.71 -14.16
N ARG A 551 14.01 -27.83 -15.42
CA ARG A 551 13.71 -26.85 -16.48
C ARG A 551 12.20 -26.63 -16.62
N ASP A 552 11.82 -25.36 -16.80
CA ASP A 552 10.43 -24.90 -16.96
C ASP A 552 9.50 -25.13 -15.76
N LEU A 553 10.06 -25.55 -14.62
CA LEU A 553 9.37 -25.66 -13.35
C LEU A 553 9.63 -24.44 -12.46
N ASP A 554 8.80 -24.29 -11.43
CA ASP A 554 8.94 -23.26 -10.40
C ASP A 554 10.33 -23.29 -9.74
N SER A 555 10.88 -22.13 -9.40
CA SER A 555 12.25 -21.95 -8.92
C SER A 555 12.57 -22.69 -7.63
N ARG A 556 11.56 -23.11 -6.86
CA ARG A 556 11.73 -23.94 -5.66
C ARG A 556 11.98 -25.42 -5.96
N VAL A 557 11.94 -25.82 -7.24
CA VAL A 557 12.45 -27.11 -7.71
C VAL A 557 13.95 -27.29 -7.39
N LEU A 558 14.62 -26.24 -6.92
CA LEU A 558 15.95 -26.32 -6.32
C LEU A 558 16.04 -27.39 -5.23
N TYR A 559 14.96 -27.69 -4.49
CA TYR A 559 14.92 -28.81 -3.55
C TYR A 559 15.12 -30.16 -4.22
N ARG A 560 14.53 -30.37 -5.40
CA ARG A 560 14.78 -31.54 -6.26
C ARG A 560 16.24 -31.60 -6.70
N TYR A 561 16.75 -30.46 -7.19
CA TYR A 561 18.12 -30.34 -7.69
C TYR A 561 19.16 -30.77 -6.64
N ILE A 562 18.98 -30.37 -5.38
CA ILE A 562 19.87 -30.76 -4.27
C ILE A 562 19.61 -32.16 -3.71
N GLY A 563 18.75 -32.97 -4.36
CA GLY A 563 18.44 -34.34 -3.95
C GLY A 563 17.57 -34.43 -2.69
N GLY A 564 16.61 -33.52 -2.56
CA GLY A 564 15.56 -33.57 -1.53
C GLY A 564 14.62 -34.76 -1.71
N ASN A 565 14.03 -35.24 -0.60
CA ASN A 565 13.07 -36.35 -0.63
C ASN A 565 11.65 -35.82 -0.88
N GLU A 566 11.17 -35.96 -2.11
CA GLU A 566 9.81 -35.56 -2.51
C GLU A 566 8.73 -36.58 -2.10
N ASP A 567 9.10 -37.85 -1.94
CA ASP A 567 8.19 -38.98 -1.67
C ASP A 567 8.05 -39.32 -0.18
N TRP A 568 8.36 -38.36 0.70
CA TRP A 568 8.40 -38.56 2.15
C TRP A 568 7.06 -39.04 2.76
N GLN A 569 5.94 -38.83 2.07
CA GLN A 569 4.61 -39.27 2.51
C GLN A 569 4.34 -40.76 2.23
N THR A 570 5.00 -41.34 1.23
CA THR A 570 4.79 -42.73 0.79
C THR A 570 5.85 -43.68 1.33
N THR A 571 7.02 -43.17 1.70
CA THR A 571 8.05 -43.95 2.41
C THR A 571 7.65 -44.18 3.87
N SER A 572 7.32 -45.42 4.26
CA SER A 572 7.12 -45.76 5.68
C SER A 572 8.40 -45.46 6.46
N ASN A 573 8.29 -44.73 7.57
CA ASN A 573 9.39 -44.38 8.47
C ASN A 573 10.19 -45.60 8.94
N THR A 574 11.24 -45.96 8.19
CA THR A 574 12.39 -46.71 8.69
C THR A 574 13.66 -46.02 8.26
N VAL A 575 13.86 -44.78 8.73
CA VAL A 575 15.20 -44.22 8.80
C VAL A 575 15.83 -44.84 10.04
N ALA A 576 16.77 -45.78 9.85
CA ALA A 576 17.55 -46.33 10.95
C ALA A 576 18.17 -45.17 11.76
N PRO A 577 18.15 -45.23 13.11
CA PRO A 577 18.73 -44.18 13.93
C PRO A 577 20.18 -43.90 13.53
N PHE A 578 20.60 -42.65 13.74
CA PHE A 578 21.91 -42.09 13.37
C PHE A 578 23.12 -42.97 13.77
N SER A 579 22.94 -43.92 14.69
CA SER A 579 23.95 -44.86 15.18
C SER A 579 24.39 -45.95 14.19
N LEU A 580 23.69 -46.18 13.08
CA LEU A 580 24.03 -47.28 12.14
C LEU A 580 24.80 -46.84 10.89
N ARG A 581 24.81 -45.54 10.54
CA ARG A 581 25.46 -45.05 9.30
C ARG A 581 26.89 -44.53 9.50
N ALA A 582 27.27 -44.20 10.75
CA ALA A 582 28.63 -43.78 11.08
C ALA A 582 29.66 -44.94 11.02
N THR A 583 29.20 -46.21 11.02
CA THR A 583 30.08 -47.38 11.01
C THR A 583 30.55 -47.81 9.61
N LEU A 584 29.98 -47.22 8.53
CA LEU A 584 30.30 -47.61 7.14
C LEU A 584 31.18 -46.61 6.38
N LEU A 585 31.74 -45.61 7.06
CA LEU A 585 32.78 -44.73 6.53
C LEU A 585 34.13 -45.06 7.18
N GLN A 586 34.60 -46.29 7.01
CA GLN A 586 36.03 -46.59 7.13
C GLN A 586 36.64 -46.55 5.73
N PRO A 587 37.74 -45.82 5.51
CA PRO A 587 38.44 -45.88 4.24
C PRO A 587 39.04 -47.27 4.04
N ASP A 588 38.86 -47.80 2.83
CA ASP A 588 39.48 -49.03 2.33
C ASP A 588 41.02 -48.99 2.52
N PRO A 589 41.64 -49.95 3.22
CA PRO A 589 43.09 -50.00 3.43
C PRO A 589 43.91 -50.26 2.14
N SER A 590 43.28 -50.54 1.00
CA SER A 590 43.96 -50.98 -0.21
C SER A 590 44.44 -49.88 -1.18
N GLN A 591 44.15 -48.59 -0.94
CA GLN A 591 44.51 -47.50 -1.87
C GLN A 591 45.63 -46.55 -1.40
N ALA A 592 46.36 -46.89 -0.33
CA ALA A 592 47.45 -46.05 0.17
C ALA A 592 48.83 -46.41 -0.42
N ARG A 593 49.02 -46.37 -1.74
CA ARG A 593 50.37 -46.30 -2.36
C ARG A 593 50.35 -45.48 -3.65
N THR A 594 51.43 -44.72 -3.85
CA THR A 594 51.72 -43.74 -4.92
C THR A 594 50.89 -42.44 -4.83
N CYS A 595 51.45 -41.22 -4.73
CA CYS A 595 52.70 -40.68 -5.21
C CYS A 595 53.10 -39.44 -4.36
N LEU A 596 54.33 -39.43 -3.84
CA LEU A 596 54.99 -38.24 -3.28
C LEU A 596 55.86 -37.64 -4.39
N VAL A 597 55.55 -36.43 -4.90
CA VAL A 597 56.56 -35.41 -5.25
C VAL A 597 55.96 -34.01 -5.05
N GLN A 598 56.78 -33.15 -4.45
CA GLN A 598 56.62 -31.78 -3.99
C GLN A 598 55.98 -30.78 -4.98
N THR A 599 55.17 -29.86 -4.44
CA THR A 599 55.43 -28.40 -4.52
C THR A 599 54.78 -27.70 -3.32
N SER A 600 55.58 -26.90 -2.62
CA SER A 600 55.22 -26.17 -1.41
C SER A 600 54.61 -24.81 -1.76
N LEU A 601 53.32 -24.62 -1.47
CA LEU A 601 52.72 -23.29 -1.29
C LEU A 601 51.71 -23.37 -0.14
N ARG A 602 52.19 -22.99 1.06
CA ARG A 602 51.35 -22.80 2.24
C ARG A 602 50.65 -21.44 2.13
N CYS A 603 49.35 -21.42 1.80
CA CYS A 603 48.51 -20.26 2.09
C CYS A 603 48.25 -20.21 3.60
N ARG A 604 48.91 -19.26 4.29
CA ARG A 604 48.52 -18.80 5.63
C ARG A 604 47.39 -17.78 5.48
N PHE A 605 46.25 -18.02 6.13
CA PHE A 605 45.26 -16.97 6.39
C PHE A 605 45.70 -16.14 7.61
N PRO A 606 45.69 -14.80 7.56
CA PRO A 606 45.94 -13.96 8.72
C PRO A 606 44.67 -13.83 9.57
N THR A 607 44.73 -14.25 10.83
CA THR A 607 43.79 -13.85 11.88
C THR A 607 44.18 -12.46 12.38
N PRO A 608 43.30 -11.44 12.38
CA PRO A 608 43.58 -10.20 13.08
C PRO A 608 43.44 -10.43 14.60
N PHE A 609 44.55 -10.25 15.30
CA PHE A 609 44.57 -10.01 16.74
C PHE A 609 44.06 -8.60 17.00
N TYR A 610 43.05 -8.45 17.88
CA TYR A 610 42.77 -7.17 18.52
C TYR A 610 43.50 -7.12 19.85
N GLU A 611 44.53 -6.29 19.92
CA GLU A 611 45.18 -5.87 21.15
C GLU A 611 44.40 -4.68 21.71
N VAL A 612 43.78 -4.83 22.89
CA VAL A 612 43.19 -3.70 23.61
C VAL A 612 44.29 -2.99 24.39
N THR A 613 44.95 -2.02 23.76
CA THR A 613 45.77 -1.04 24.49
C THR A 613 44.87 0.07 25.04
N ALA A 614 44.66 0.06 26.36
CA ALA A 614 44.10 1.20 27.07
C ALA A 614 45.11 2.35 27.07
N ARG A 615 44.82 3.45 26.35
CA ARG A 615 45.48 4.74 26.56
C ARG A 615 44.53 5.70 27.27
N LYS A 616 45.01 6.21 28.40
CA LYS A 616 44.49 7.34 29.17
C LYS A 616 44.13 8.51 28.26
N GLN A 617 42.96 9.10 28.47
CA GLN A 617 42.75 10.51 28.23
C GLN A 617 42.28 11.18 29.52
N ASP A 618 42.98 12.28 29.81
CA ASP A 618 42.88 13.18 30.94
C ASP A 618 41.69 14.16 30.75
N PRO A 619 41.14 14.74 31.83
CA PRO A 619 39.88 15.48 31.84
C PRO A 619 40.11 17.00 31.73
N ALA A 620 39.32 17.65 30.89
CA ALA A 620 39.07 19.08 30.98
C ALA A 620 37.66 19.40 30.46
N THR A 621 36.73 19.57 31.41
CA THR A 621 35.84 20.73 31.57
C THR A 621 35.22 21.31 30.27
N ILE A 622 33.90 21.41 30.09
CA ILE A 622 33.00 22.39 30.73
C ILE A 622 31.55 22.17 30.22
N MET A 623 30.60 22.09 31.17
CA MET A 623 29.19 22.56 31.18
C MET A 623 28.25 22.23 30.01
N ARG A 624 26.95 21.91 30.17
CA ARG A 624 25.87 22.15 31.16
C ARG A 624 24.68 21.36 30.54
N ALA A 625 23.64 20.87 31.19
CA ALA A 625 23.10 20.99 32.53
C ALA A 625 22.18 19.78 32.78
N SER A 626 22.11 19.38 34.04
CA SER A 626 21.05 18.57 34.67
C SER A 626 19.65 19.10 34.34
N TRP A 627 18.59 18.28 34.31
CA TRP A 627 17.86 17.86 35.51
C TRP A 627 17.40 16.39 35.50
N THR A 628 18.06 15.67 36.40
CA THR A 628 17.71 14.52 37.26
C THR A 628 16.23 14.33 37.66
N GLN A 629 15.74 13.07 37.57
CA GLN A 629 15.40 12.11 38.66
C GLN A 629 14.01 12.30 39.30
N ILE A 630 13.27 11.25 39.66
CA ILE A 630 13.53 10.38 40.83
C ILE A 630 13.04 8.93 40.60
N SER A 631 13.89 7.98 41.00
CA SER A 631 13.62 6.54 41.12
C SER A 631 12.89 6.21 42.44
N PRO A 632 12.61 4.93 42.69
CA PRO A 632 12.65 4.45 44.06
C PRO A 632 13.61 3.27 44.19
N ALA A 633 14.71 3.49 44.91
CA ALA A 633 15.20 2.51 45.87
C ALA A 633 16.12 3.18 46.90
N HIS A 634 15.64 3.29 48.13
CA HIS A 634 16.45 3.16 49.33
C HIS A 634 15.75 2.17 50.24
N VAL A 635 16.28 0.96 50.36
CA VAL A 635 16.46 0.28 51.65
C VAL A 635 17.72 -0.57 51.53
N GLN A 636 18.76 -0.20 52.28
CA GLN A 636 19.96 -1.00 52.51
C GLN A 636 19.67 -2.12 53.51
N VAL A 637 20.30 -3.28 53.32
CA VAL A 637 20.57 -4.25 54.40
C VAL A 637 22.08 -4.56 54.36
N PRO A 638 22.82 -4.55 55.49
CA PRO A 638 24.28 -4.51 55.47
C PRO A 638 24.96 -5.88 55.49
N ASP A 639 26.19 -5.86 55.00
CA ASP A 639 27.30 -6.82 55.07
C ASP A 639 27.17 -8.02 56.01
N ARG A 640 27.05 -9.21 55.42
CA ARG A 640 27.78 -10.43 55.82
C ARG A 640 27.61 -11.51 54.74
N TYR A 641 28.70 -12.24 54.51
CA TYR A 641 28.88 -13.41 53.63
C TYR A 641 29.36 -13.14 52.19
N SER A 642 30.68 -13.18 52.07
CA SER A 642 31.43 -13.52 50.86
C SER A 642 31.08 -14.93 50.39
N VAL A 643 30.77 -15.08 49.09
CA VAL A 643 30.61 -16.39 48.45
C VAL A 643 31.92 -16.75 47.76
N SER A 644 32.63 -17.72 48.33
CA SER A 644 33.71 -18.44 47.68
C SER A 644 33.16 -19.48 46.70
N THR A 645 33.86 -19.62 45.58
CA THR A 645 33.62 -20.57 44.51
C THR A 645 33.76 -22.03 45.00
N LEU A 646 32.72 -22.84 44.85
CA LEU A 646 32.78 -24.28 45.11
C LEU A 646 32.84 -25.09 43.80
N LYS A 647 33.96 -25.81 43.64
CA LYS A 647 34.16 -26.88 42.65
C LYS A 647 33.24 -28.07 42.97
N GLN A 648 32.77 -28.73 41.92
CA GLN A 648 31.93 -29.94 41.99
C GLN A 648 32.60 -31.09 42.77
N PRO A 649 31.86 -31.83 43.61
CA PRO A 649 32.34 -33.09 44.21
C PRO A 649 31.90 -34.33 43.42
N THR A 650 32.78 -35.33 43.40
CA THR A 650 32.59 -36.71 42.94
C THR A 650 31.70 -37.53 43.90
N PRO A 651 31.11 -38.67 43.46
CA PRO A 651 30.07 -39.37 44.21
C PRO A 651 30.62 -40.19 45.39
N ARG A 652 29.91 -40.18 46.53
CA ARG A 652 30.16 -41.05 47.70
C ARG A 652 29.12 -42.18 47.80
N PRO A 653 29.49 -43.33 48.40
CA PRO A 653 28.60 -44.49 48.54
C PRO A 653 27.56 -44.28 49.65
N ILE A 654 26.39 -44.89 49.45
CA ILE A 654 25.19 -44.74 50.30
C ILE A 654 25.33 -45.64 51.53
N SER A 655 25.35 -45.05 52.73
CA SER A 655 25.20 -45.75 54.01
C SER A 655 23.72 -45.87 54.39
N ALA A 656 23.37 -47.02 54.98
CA ALA A 656 22.00 -47.50 55.24
C ALA A 656 21.23 -46.79 56.38
N GLU A 657 21.37 -45.46 56.52
CA GLU A 657 20.63 -44.67 57.50
C GLU A 657 20.04 -43.43 56.83
N ASN A 658 18.88 -43.58 56.18
CA ASN A 658 18.01 -42.45 55.83
C ASN A 658 16.60 -42.96 55.49
N THR A 659 15.94 -43.57 56.47
CA THR A 659 14.49 -43.85 56.40
C THR A 659 13.63 -42.57 56.34
N ASN A 660 14.22 -41.37 56.47
CA ASN A 660 13.51 -40.09 56.51
C ASN A 660 13.51 -39.30 55.19
N MET A 661 14.15 -39.81 54.12
CA MET A 661 14.14 -39.14 52.81
C MET A 661 12.88 -39.50 52.02
N ALA A 662 12.41 -40.74 52.13
CA ALA A 662 11.14 -41.19 51.58
C ALA A 662 9.96 -40.43 52.22
N ASP A 663 9.93 -40.28 53.55
CA ASP A 663 8.88 -39.53 54.24
C ASP A 663 8.86 -38.04 53.87
N LYS A 664 10.04 -37.43 53.67
CA LYS A 664 10.16 -36.03 53.18
C LYS A 664 9.76 -35.88 51.71
N LEU A 665 10.08 -36.85 50.86
CA LEU A 665 9.62 -36.90 49.48
C LEU A 665 8.10 -37.04 49.46
N VAL A 666 7.53 -38.00 50.19
CA VAL A 666 6.07 -38.19 50.31
C VAL A 666 5.38 -36.95 50.87
N ALA A 667 5.95 -36.29 51.89
CA ALA A 667 5.41 -35.05 52.44
C ALA A 667 5.49 -33.85 51.47
N ASN A 668 6.55 -33.75 50.65
CA ASN A 668 6.66 -32.73 49.61
C ASN A 668 5.71 -33.03 48.44
N THR A 669 5.61 -34.27 48.00
CA THR A 669 4.64 -34.69 46.97
C THR A 669 3.20 -34.49 47.43
N ALA A 670 2.90 -34.68 48.72
CA ALA A 670 1.59 -34.37 49.28
C ALA A 670 1.30 -32.85 49.30
N LYS A 671 2.30 -32.01 49.61
CA LYS A 671 2.16 -30.55 49.54
C LYS A 671 2.01 -30.03 48.10
N GLU A 672 2.74 -30.63 47.16
CA GLU A 672 2.62 -30.34 45.73
C GLU A 672 1.23 -30.75 45.22
N ALA A 673 0.76 -31.95 45.55
CA ALA A 673 -0.59 -32.41 45.22
C ALA A 673 -1.69 -31.50 45.80
N GLU A 674 -1.53 -31.04 47.04
CA GLU A 674 -2.47 -30.10 47.66
C GLU A 674 -2.45 -28.72 46.98
N ALA A 675 -1.27 -28.24 46.56
CA ALA A 675 -1.14 -26.99 45.81
C ALA A 675 -1.77 -27.07 44.41
N HIS A 676 -1.54 -28.18 43.68
CA HIS A 676 -2.19 -28.47 42.40
C HIS A 676 -3.71 -28.51 42.57
N LYS A 677 -4.20 -29.26 43.55
CA LYS A 677 -5.64 -29.34 43.85
C LYS A 677 -6.23 -27.96 44.17
N THR A 678 -5.55 -27.17 45.00
CA THR A 678 -6.01 -25.82 45.37
C THR A 678 -6.10 -24.89 44.15
N LEU A 679 -5.08 -24.89 43.29
CA LEU A 679 -5.07 -24.08 42.06
C LEU A 679 -6.09 -24.57 41.05
N TYR A 680 -6.26 -25.88 40.92
CA TYR A 680 -7.21 -26.49 40.00
C TYR A 680 -8.65 -26.18 40.42
N ASP A 681 -9.01 -26.42 41.69
CA ASP A 681 -10.36 -26.15 42.22
C ASP A 681 -10.72 -24.66 42.09
N LYS A 682 -9.77 -23.78 42.43
CA LYS A 682 -9.94 -22.32 42.29
C LYS A 682 -10.05 -21.91 40.83
N GLY A 683 -9.21 -22.46 39.97
CA GLY A 683 -9.18 -22.18 38.54
C GLY A 683 -10.44 -22.65 37.84
N LEU A 684 -10.93 -23.83 38.18
CA LEU A 684 -12.15 -24.40 37.64
C LEU A 684 -13.35 -23.50 37.93
N LYS A 685 -13.47 -23.02 39.17
CA LYS A 685 -14.51 -22.06 39.57
C LYS A 685 -14.46 -20.79 38.71
N ILE A 686 -13.29 -20.15 38.58
CA ILE A 686 -13.14 -18.92 37.79
C ILE A 686 -13.42 -19.18 36.31
N ARG A 687 -12.96 -20.33 35.79
CA ARG A 687 -13.15 -20.74 34.40
C ARG A 687 -14.64 -20.87 34.06
N TYR A 688 -15.45 -21.46 34.95
CA TYR A 688 -16.90 -21.51 34.81
C TYR A 688 -17.55 -20.13 34.84
N GLU A 689 -17.17 -19.29 35.81
CA GLU A 689 -17.71 -17.93 35.96
C GLU A 689 -17.42 -17.05 34.72
N VAL A 690 -16.27 -17.23 34.09
CA VAL A 690 -15.87 -16.44 32.92
C VAL A 690 -16.35 -17.06 31.62
N ALA A 691 -15.95 -18.29 31.31
CA ALA A 691 -16.19 -18.89 29.98
C ALA A 691 -17.59 -19.52 29.83
N GLY A 692 -18.32 -19.70 30.94
CA GLY A 692 -19.67 -20.25 30.96
C GLY A 692 -19.72 -21.78 30.96
N THR A 693 -20.78 -22.33 31.57
CA THR A 693 -20.95 -23.77 31.83
C THR A 693 -20.85 -24.64 30.59
N SER A 694 -21.56 -24.28 29.52
CA SER A 694 -21.59 -25.05 28.28
C SER A 694 -20.21 -25.19 27.62
N TYR A 695 -19.40 -24.13 27.64
CA TYR A 695 -18.05 -24.16 27.07
C TYR A 695 -17.10 -25.01 27.91
N VAL A 696 -17.14 -24.84 29.23
CA VAL A 696 -16.23 -25.55 30.14
C VAL A 696 -16.54 -27.04 30.17
N ASP A 697 -17.82 -27.42 30.21
CA ASP A 697 -18.23 -28.83 30.15
C ASP A 697 -17.77 -29.49 28.85
N ALA A 698 -17.94 -28.81 27.70
CA ALA A 698 -17.47 -29.30 26.42
C ALA A 698 -15.93 -29.42 26.36
N ALA A 699 -15.21 -28.46 26.93
CA ALA A 699 -13.74 -28.48 26.97
C ALA A 699 -13.19 -29.59 27.88
N LEU A 700 -13.84 -29.86 29.02
CA LEU A 700 -13.47 -30.95 29.92
C LEU A 700 -13.82 -32.32 29.31
N ALA A 701 -14.98 -32.43 28.65
CA ALA A 701 -15.38 -33.65 27.96
C ALA A 701 -14.46 -33.97 26.77
N GLY A 702 -14.07 -32.96 25.98
CA GLY A 702 -13.15 -33.10 24.84
C GLY A 702 -11.68 -33.30 25.23
N GLY A 703 -11.30 -32.89 26.45
CA GLY A 703 -9.96 -33.08 27.01
C GLY A 703 -9.79 -34.31 27.90
N SER A 704 -10.76 -35.24 27.88
CA SER A 704 -10.86 -36.37 28.81
C SER A 704 -9.89 -37.54 28.54
N SER A 705 -9.16 -37.51 27.42
CA SER A 705 -8.11 -38.51 27.14
C SER A 705 -6.85 -38.27 27.99
N ASP A 706 -6.10 -39.34 28.29
CA ASP A 706 -4.81 -39.24 29.00
C ASP A 706 -3.80 -38.33 28.28
N PHE A 707 -3.93 -38.15 26.95
CA PHE A 707 -3.10 -37.24 26.18
C PHE A 707 -3.48 -35.76 26.38
N ALA A 708 -4.78 -35.45 26.44
CA ALA A 708 -5.28 -34.07 26.50
C ALA A 708 -5.45 -33.55 27.95
N ARG A 709 -5.61 -34.45 28.92
CA ARG A 709 -5.83 -34.11 30.34
C ARG A 709 -4.76 -33.20 30.93
N PRO A 710 -3.44 -33.44 30.74
CA PRO A 710 -2.41 -32.55 31.30
C PRO A 710 -2.50 -31.11 30.80
N MET A 711 -2.95 -30.91 29.55
CA MET A 711 -3.16 -29.56 29.01
C MET A 711 -4.38 -28.88 29.65
N GLN A 712 -5.46 -29.63 29.91
CA GLN A 712 -6.63 -29.08 30.62
C GLN A 712 -6.33 -28.73 32.07
N GLU A 713 -5.52 -29.55 32.75
CA GLU A 713 -5.02 -29.27 34.10
C GLU A 713 -4.15 -28.01 34.10
N LEU A 714 -3.18 -27.93 33.18
CA LEU A 714 -2.31 -26.75 33.06
C LEU A 714 -3.10 -25.46 32.79
N VAL A 715 -4.06 -25.48 31.87
CA VAL A 715 -4.90 -24.30 31.60
C VAL A 715 -5.72 -23.93 32.82
N THR A 716 -6.33 -24.91 33.49
CA THR A 716 -7.17 -24.67 34.67
C THR A 716 -6.36 -24.09 35.82
N GLU A 717 -5.18 -24.64 36.11
CA GLU A 717 -4.33 -24.19 37.19
C GLU A 717 -3.57 -22.88 36.87
N ALA A 718 -2.84 -22.85 35.76
CA ALA A 718 -1.93 -21.74 35.47
C ALA A 718 -2.66 -20.51 34.93
N CYS A 719 -3.62 -20.69 34.02
CA CYS A 719 -4.39 -19.56 33.49
C CYS A 719 -5.40 -19.09 34.53
N TRP A 720 -6.33 -19.96 34.91
CA TRP A 720 -7.49 -19.57 35.72
C TRP A 720 -7.18 -19.49 37.21
N GLY A 721 -6.53 -20.52 37.76
CA GLY A 721 -6.22 -20.62 39.20
C GLY A 721 -5.12 -19.69 39.69
N SER A 722 -4.14 -19.41 38.83
CA SER A 722 -3.04 -18.50 39.10
C SER A 722 -3.30 -17.10 38.55
N VAL A 723 -3.17 -16.86 37.24
CA VAL A 723 -3.11 -15.48 36.68
C VAL A 723 -4.44 -14.73 36.79
N TRP A 724 -5.56 -15.36 36.43
CA TRP A 724 -6.89 -14.75 36.51
C TRP A 724 -7.38 -14.53 37.94
N ALA A 725 -6.85 -15.30 38.89
CA ALA A 725 -7.18 -15.18 40.30
C ALA A 725 -6.40 -14.07 41.03
N ARG A 726 -5.42 -13.42 40.37
CA ARG A 726 -4.60 -12.38 41.00
C ARG A 726 -5.37 -11.07 41.14
N PRO A 727 -5.17 -10.34 42.25
CA PRO A 727 -5.65 -8.96 42.36
C PRO A 727 -4.89 -8.04 41.40
N GLY A 728 -5.40 -6.83 41.17
CA GLY A 728 -4.73 -5.75 40.42
C GLY A 728 -5.44 -5.35 39.11
N LEU A 729 -5.98 -6.31 38.37
CA LEU A 729 -6.85 -6.04 37.22
C LEU A 729 -8.20 -6.72 37.44
N GLU A 730 -9.27 -5.96 37.18
CA GLU A 730 -10.64 -6.48 37.18
C GLU A 730 -10.82 -7.54 36.08
N ARG A 731 -11.77 -8.47 36.28
CA ARG A 731 -12.06 -9.51 35.29
C ARG A 731 -12.49 -8.94 33.94
N LYS A 732 -13.20 -7.82 33.95
CA LYS A 732 -13.57 -7.06 32.75
C LYS A 732 -12.33 -6.63 31.96
N GLN A 733 -11.39 -5.96 32.63
CA GLN A 733 -10.13 -5.50 32.02
C GLN A 733 -9.31 -6.66 31.45
N ARG A 734 -9.20 -7.77 32.20
CA ARG A 734 -8.51 -8.98 31.74
C ARG A 734 -9.16 -9.58 30.50
N SER A 735 -10.48 -9.54 30.41
CA SER A 735 -11.22 -10.04 29.25
C SER A 735 -10.99 -9.18 28.01
N LEU A 736 -11.03 -7.85 28.14
CA LEU A 736 -10.72 -6.93 27.03
C LEU A 736 -9.27 -7.10 26.54
N LEU A 737 -8.30 -7.25 27.44
CA LEU A 737 -6.91 -7.53 27.07
C LEU A 737 -6.78 -8.85 26.30
N ASN A 738 -7.47 -9.90 26.74
CA ASN A 738 -7.47 -11.19 26.04
C ASN A 738 -8.14 -11.10 24.67
N ILE A 739 -9.23 -10.33 24.53
CA ILE A 739 -9.86 -10.07 23.24
C ILE A 739 -8.86 -9.42 22.27
N ALA A 740 -8.15 -8.37 22.72
CA ALA A 740 -7.14 -7.71 21.90
C ALA A 740 -6.00 -8.66 21.49
N MET A 741 -5.45 -9.44 22.45
CA MET A 741 -4.38 -10.39 22.17
C MET A 741 -4.82 -11.54 21.25
N LEU A 742 -6.02 -12.09 21.46
CA LEU A 742 -6.54 -13.20 20.64
C LEU A 742 -6.95 -12.75 19.24
N CYS A 743 -7.40 -11.50 19.10
CA CYS A 743 -7.57 -10.83 17.82
C CYS A 743 -6.21 -10.72 17.11
N ALA A 744 -5.16 -10.23 17.79
CA ALA A 744 -3.81 -10.11 17.24
C ALA A 744 -3.22 -11.47 16.81
N LEU A 745 -3.48 -12.53 17.59
CA LEU A 745 -3.00 -13.89 17.33
C LEU A 745 -3.85 -14.67 16.32
N ASN A 746 -4.97 -14.08 15.85
CA ASN A 746 -5.91 -14.68 14.93
C ASN A 746 -6.40 -16.07 15.40
N ARG A 747 -6.87 -16.16 16.65
CA ARG A 747 -7.38 -17.39 17.29
C ARG A 747 -8.88 -17.30 17.51
N ALA A 748 -9.64 -17.40 16.41
CA ALA A 748 -11.10 -17.21 16.41
C ALA A 748 -11.89 -18.03 17.45
N PRO A 749 -11.62 -19.34 17.69
CA PRO A 749 -12.36 -20.10 18.70
C PRO A 749 -12.17 -19.58 20.13
N GLU A 750 -10.94 -19.26 20.50
CA GLU A 750 -10.63 -18.71 21.82
C GLU A 750 -11.12 -17.26 21.94
N LEU A 751 -11.02 -16.47 20.87
CA LEU A 751 -11.58 -15.13 20.82
C LEU A 751 -13.09 -15.16 21.10
N ALA A 752 -13.82 -16.11 20.49
CA ALA A 752 -15.25 -16.27 20.73
C ALA A 752 -15.55 -16.55 22.21
N ALA A 753 -14.80 -17.46 22.84
CA ALA A 753 -14.95 -17.77 24.26
C ALA A 753 -14.68 -16.54 25.16
N HIS A 754 -13.67 -15.75 24.82
CA HIS A 754 -13.32 -14.56 25.60
C HIS A 754 -14.21 -13.33 25.33
N VAL A 755 -14.86 -13.23 24.16
CA VAL A 755 -15.93 -12.25 23.92
C VAL A 755 -17.13 -12.55 24.81
N ARG A 756 -17.60 -13.80 24.85
CA ARG A 756 -18.67 -14.21 25.77
C ARG A 756 -18.26 -14.01 27.23
N GLY A 757 -17.03 -14.33 27.58
CA GLY A 757 -16.51 -14.10 28.92
C GLY A 757 -16.38 -12.62 29.30
N ALA A 758 -16.11 -11.73 28.35
CA ALA A 758 -16.12 -10.29 28.60
C ALA A 758 -17.53 -9.79 28.94
N LEU A 759 -18.56 -10.24 28.20
CA LEU A 759 -19.97 -9.92 28.47
C LEU A 759 -20.38 -10.41 29.87
N ASN A 760 -20.05 -11.65 30.23
CA ASN A 760 -20.32 -12.20 31.57
C ASN A 760 -19.61 -11.41 32.69
N ASN A 761 -18.44 -10.85 32.40
CA ASN A 761 -17.69 -10.00 33.33
C ASN A 761 -18.14 -8.53 33.32
N GLY A 762 -19.24 -8.20 32.62
CA GLY A 762 -19.83 -6.86 32.59
C GLY A 762 -19.20 -5.90 31.59
N ALA A 763 -18.46 -6.37 30.58
CA ALA A 763 -18.06 -5.54 29.46
C ALA A 763 -19.27 -5.23 28.56
N SER A 764 -19.41 -3.98 28.16
CA SER A 764 -20.39 -3.57 27.16
C SER A 764 -19.95 -3.96 25.75
N GLU A 765 -20.91 -4.08 24.82
CA GLU A 765 -20.61 -4.20 23.39
C GLU A 765 -19.71 -3.06 22.89
N VAL A 766 -19.88 -1.85 23.44
CA VAL A 766 -19.07 -0.69 23.10
C VAL A 766 -17.62 -0.92 23.51
N GLU A 767 -17.35 -1.36 24.74
CA GLU A 767 -15.98 -1.63 25.20
C GLU A 767 -15.30 -2.73 24.38
N ILE A 768 -16.04 -3.78 24.00
CA ILE A 768 -15.54 -4.85 23.13
C ILE A 768 -15.24 -4.30 21.73
N ARG A 769 -16.13 -3.48 21.17
CA ARG A 769 -15.95 -2.83 19.86
C ARG A 769 -14.73 -1.92 19.84
N GLU A 770 -14.59 -1.02 20.82
CA GLU A 770 -13.45 -0.11 20.89
C GLU A 770 -12.13 -0.87 21.06
N THR A 771 -12.14 -1.96 21.83
CA THR A 771 -10.97 -2.85 21.98
C THR A 771 -10.56 -3.48 20.64
N LEU A 772 -11.52 -3.95 19.84
CA LEU A 772 -11.24 -4.53 18.52
C LEU A 772 -10.84 -3.48 17.47
N LEU A 773 -11.41 -2.27 17.53
CA LEU A 773 -10.96 -1.13 16.70
C LEU A 773 -9.51 -0.78 17.01
N GLN A 774 -9.16 -0.67 18.30
CA GLN A 774 -7.80 -0.44 18.73
C GLN A 774 -6.87 -1.55 18.22
N ALA A 775 -7.25 -2.82 18.39
CA ALA A 775 -6.44 -3.95 17.90
C ALA A 775 -6.29 -3.94 16.37
N ALA A 776 -7.30 -3.55 15.61
CA ALA A 776 -7.25 -3.51 14.14
C ALA A 776 -6.17 -2.55 13.61
N ILE A 777 -5.95 -1.41 14.28
CA ILE A 777 -4.95 -0.41 13.86
C ILE A 777 -3.52 -0.94 14.06
N TYR A 778 -3.26 -1.66 15.15
CA TYR A 778 -1.91 -2.13 15.47
C TYR A 778 -1.59 -3.52 14.89
N CYS A 779 -2.58 -4.39 14.77
CA CYS A 779 -2.39 -5.78 14.36
C CYS A 779 -2.82 -6.04 12.91
N GLY A 780 -3.34 -5.01 12.23
CA GLY A 780 -3.73 -5.05 10.83
C GLY A 780 -5.21 -5.31 10.61
N MET A 781 -5.76 -4.66 9.58
CA MET A 781 -7.18 -4.71 9.23
C MET A 781 -7.74 -6.13 9.05
N PRO A 782 -7.03 -7.12 8.45
CA PRO A 782 -7.57 -8.48 8.34
C PRO A 782 -7.84 -9.16 9.69
N ALA A 783 -6.96 -8.98 10.68
CA ALA A 783 -7.15 -9.52 12.02
C ALA A 783 -8.31 -8.83 12.73
N GLY A 784 -8.42 -7.51 12.59
CA GLY A 784 -9.55 -6.74 13.09
C GLY A 784 -10.89 -7.18 12.48
N ILE A 785 -10.98 -7.32 11.15
CA ILE A 785 -12.20 -7.75 10.45
C ILE A 785 -12.64 -9.14 10.91
N GLU A 786 -11.70 -10.09 11.01
CA GLU A 786 -12.03 -11.43 11.51
C GLU A 786 -12.47 -11.38 12.98
N GLY A 787 -11.79 -10.57 13.81
CA GLY A 787 -12.17 -10.37 15.20
C GLY A 787 -13.57 -9.79 15.36
N PHE A 788 -13.95 -8.83 14.52
CA PHE A 788 -15.29 -8.25 14.45
C PHE A 788 -16.35 -9.28 14.06
N LYS A 789 -16.10 -10.10 13.03
CA LYS A 789 -17.03 -11.16 12.61
C LYS A 789 -17.27 -12.18 13.72
N VAL A 790 -16.21 -12.54 14.44
CA VAL A 790 -16.31 -13.48 15.57
C VAL A 790 -17.09 -12.85 16.72
N ALA A 791 -16.76 -11.62 17.09
CA ALA A 791 -17.41 -10.92 18.18
C ALA A 791 -18.89 -10.66 17.92
N GLU A 792 -19.24 -10.20 16.71
CA GLU A 792 -20.62 -9.96 16.29
C GLU A 792 -21.50 -11.22 16.42
N LYS A 793 -21.01 -12.37 15.93
CA LYS A 793 -21.72 -13.65 16.06
C LYS A 793 -21.99 -14.03 17.51
N VAL A 794 -21.00 -13.85 18.39
CA VAL A 794 -21.12 -14.20 19.82
C VAL A 794 -22.06 -13.23 20.54
N ILE A 795 -21.96 -11.95 20.24
CA ILE A 795 -22.79 -10.90 20.84
C ILE A 795 -24.26 -11.08 20.46
N ILE A 796 -24.56 -11.37 19.18
CA ILE A 796 -25.93 -11.66 18.73
C ILE A 796 -26.50 -12.85 19.50
N ALA A 797 -25.76 -13.97 19.55
CA ALA A 797 -26.20 -15.16 20.25
C ALA A 797 -26.41 -14.92 21.77
N TRP A 798 -25.51 -14.16 22.41
CA TRP A 798 -25.63 -13.82 23.83
C TRP A 798 -26.84 -12.91 24.10
N ASN A 799 -27.10 -11.92 23.24
CA ASN A 799 -28.28 -11.06 23.35
C ASN A 799 -29.60 -11.82 23.16
N GLU A 800 -29.62 -12.83 22.30
CA GLU A 800 -30.78 -13.73 22.15
C GLU A 800 -31.01 -14.57 23.40
N GLU A 801 -29.94 -15.10 24.02
CA GLU A 801 -30.00 -15.85 25.28
C GLU A 801 -30.48 -14.98 26.45
N MET A 802 -30.08 -13.71 26.53
CA MET A 802 -30.50 -12.80 27.62
C MET A 802 -31.93 -12.25 27.47
N LYS A 803 -32.57 -12.44 26.30
CA LYS A 803 -33.97 -12.07 26.05
C LYS A 803 -34.95 -13.19 26.42
N GLN A 804 -34.48 -14.42 26.61
CA GLN A 804 -35.24 -15.57 27.09
C GLN A 804 -35.19 -15.65 28.62
#